data_AF-A0A328S0G4-F1
#
_entry.id   AF-A0A328S0G4-F1
#
_cell.length_a   1.000
_cell.length_b   1.000
_cell.length_c   1.000
_cell.angle_alpha   90.00
_cell.angle_beta   90.00
_cell.angle_gamma   90.00
#
_symmetry.space_group_name_H-M   'P 1'
#
loop_
_entity.id
_entity.type
_entity.pdbx_description
1 polymer ?
#
loop_
_entity_poly.entity_id
_entity_poly.type
_entity_poly.pdbx_seq_one_letter_code
_entity_poly.pdbx_strand_id
1 'polypeptide(L)'
;MLSILLIIFVFMMITNVSANSTNDTVQKNIVEQKDNMQDTVNIDESGSVKDNAEITKKTVNDTVKEDASTKVDPEIRLSGSEIHPGVKKTFLALLPQDSKGTVTFRISKTNISPKIKVEDGQASYTYTIPKTFNSQKYYLYAIYSGDSKYNAKRVNATLILTPEGGKVNASMTLKNHTTKYNTAKKLTVKLNKDATGTVVFKVDNRNISKAVKIKNGTASYTYTTGLTPGNHTLTAVYSGNFKYEPTNVSSNLTINKLKSKLNVTKVTAKAGNITLFTATATDELGRKIKNMKVQFRLNGKFIGSNKTNSKGVAKLYYKIPSSLYTKTNNITVNTITTKTIMNSTRKTTLTLKQLKTKVMVPNISTKPSKTIVITATVVDEFNNYVTKGTVTFKKGNKTLKTVKVSNGFAKYTYKSNYQTSNKTYIYAIYKGDWKYASKTGRGTYKVTKLKTTISPNFVDAKPNSVVTLTAIVRDQNQNHATDGTVRFSIGSKVIGKAKVKDGVATLKYTLRSYKAKDYRIKAEYLGTKVYKPSSSLNTLTVSRYDTTIKGGQVNAVAGEKTTITVSVTDDENYKVNKGQIKYYINNEYIGTAGVSKGTSSITYVPPSAYDGKTVTYYANYVKNDFYESTSYSNTMIVAHQKTVYVSPNGSDTNLGDQAHPFKTLQHAVSHITLFGTIKLSSGTFYASGIKLDESISIVGSGRDKTFIDGSSSGSSIFNISKRNVLLTIDGITIQNGKSNTEFSAGAIVTSGKLNINNSRFRNNIGSGAYSGGAIYTNGILTVTNTEFVNNVVSNVNSQGGAIRSYSNTTYITDCRFDSNRVTGSNSTGGSVIYADSSDVIINGTTFTKNTATGKYVTGGVIRSIYGAVVIDKSTFTVNTVTSTDTAVGAVVGALSSGVSIQNSAFTSNSIEAVNSAGGSIVYVETAALEMSNSKINSNKVSGKYVYGGAIYSYKAVTDINNSEFNANTINASANGYGGALYSLSGNVTVTRSKFNNNTIKSKDIALAGAIYTYSTTTISNSSFENNNINATSLGGGAIANMGDLTVTQTNFIDNYAYNAGNAITTTTTAINSINNNYWGSSSPTWSNLLYSLAAPTSYSKTKFNM
;
A
#
# COMPACT_ATOMS: atom_id res chain seq x y z
N MET A 1 3.67 67.75 14.75
CA MET A 1 2.35 67.11 14.95
C MET A 1 1.90 66.44 13.65
N LEU A 2 2.47 65.29 13.29
CA LEU A 2 2.23 64.66 11.98
C LEU A 2 2.57 63.16 12.01
N SER A 3 1.87 62.39 12.87
CA SER A 3 2.29 61.01 13.21
C SER A 3 1.15 60.01 13.47
N ILE A 4 -0.09 60.32 13.07
CA ILE A 4 -1.22 59.38 13.08
C ILE A 4 -2.01 59.53 11.77
N LEU A 5 -1.58 58.85 10.70
CA LEU A 5 -2.46 58.53 9.54
C LEU A 5 -1.94 57.38 8.64
N LEU A 6 -1.33 56.33 9.21
CA LEU A 6 -0.87 55.17 8.42
C LEU A 6 -1.11 53.80 9.08
N ILE A 7 -2.19 53.68 9.88
CA ILE A 7 -2.64 52.40 10.47
C ILE A 7 -4.15 52.20 10.24
N ILE A 8 -4.61 52.43 9.00
CA ILE A 8 -5.95 52.04 8.53
C ILE A 8 -5.84 51.56 7.07
N PHE A 9 -5.36 50.33 6.83
CA PHE A 9 -5.66 49.59 5.58
C PHE A 9 -5.37 48.07 5.59
N VAL A 10 -5.19 47.42 6.76
CA VAL A 10 -5.04 45.95 6.85
C VAL A 10 -5.84 45.38 8.02
N PHE A 11 -7.18 45.42 7.95
CA PHE A 11 -8.08 44.52 8.71
C PHE A 11 -9.53 44.66 8.22
N MET A 12 -9.95 43.90 7.20
CA MET A 12 -11.38 43.74 6.86
C MET A 12 -11.67 42.46 6.06
N MET A 13 -11.80 41.32 6.76
CA MET A 13 -12.54 40.10 6.36
C MET A 13 -12.41 39.09 7.52
N ILE A 14 -13.51 38.41 7.90
CA ILE A 14 -13.56 37.28 8.88
C ILE A 14 -13.23 37.71 10.35
N THR A 15 -14.08 37.56 11.38
CA THR A 15 -15.41 36.92 11.52
C THR A 15 -16.27 37.57 12.63
N ASN A 16 -17.51 37.08 12.79
CA ASN A 16 -18.50 37.52 13.79
C ASN A 16 -18.13 37.26 15.27
N VAL A 17 -18.89 37.91 16.15
CA VAL A 17 -18.78 38.00 17.61
C VAL A 17 -19.32 36.78 18.37
N SER A 18 -18.60 36.33 19.40
CA SER A 18 -19.21 35.95 20.71
C SER A 18 -18.17 36.04 21.85
N ALA A 19 -18.46 36.91 22.82
CA ALA A 19 -17.59 37.48 23.86
C ALA A 19 -17.06 36.56 25.00
N ASN A 20 -16.27 37.19 25.88
CA ASN A 20 -15.95 36.86 27.29
C ASN A 20 -14.91 35.76 27.59
N SER A 21 -14.04 35.92 28.61
CA SER A 21 -13.74 37.09 29.48
C SER A 21 -12.45 36.91 30.29
N THR A 22 -11.86 38.02 30.78
CA THR A 22 -10.82 38.15 31.84
C THR A 22 -9.46 37.49 31.58
N ASN A 23 -8.33 38.22 31.63
CA ASN A 23 -7.55 38.65 32.81
C ASN A 23 -7.01 37.48 33.67
N ASP A 24 -5.77 37.51 34.20
CA ASP A 24 -4.94 38.70 34.53
C ASP A 24 -3.40 38.46 34.44
N THR A 25 -2.64 39.55 34.65
CA THR A 25 -1.20 39.75 35.00
C THR A 25 -0.31 38.51 35.24
N VAL A 26 0.85 38.36 34.56
CA VAL A 26 2.15 39.10 34.66
C VAL A 26 2.98 38.81 35.92
N GLN A 27 4.17 38.21 35.71
CA GLN A 27 5.46 38.28 36.48
C GLN A 27 6.20 36.92 36.42
N LYS A 28 7.54 36.80 36.52
CA LYS A 28 8.70 37.67 36.17
C LYS A 28 9.95 36.77 36.16
N ASN A 29 11.06 37.22 35.55
CA ASN A 29 12.35 36.49 35.55
C ASN A 29 12.94 36.36 36.97
N ILE A 30 13.84 35.37 37.19
CA ILE A 30 15.22 35.51 37.71
C ILE A 30 15.87 34.14 38.03
N VAL A 31 17.04 33.84 37.39
CA VAL A 31 18.29 33.19 37.92
C VAL A 31 18.14 31.75 38.53
N GLU A 32 19.08 30.80 38.49
CA GLU A 32 20.56 30.82 38.42
C GLU A 32 21.19 29.66 37.59
N GLN A 33 22.52 29.65 37.51
CA GLN A 33 23.36 28.50 37.08
C GLN A 33 23.42 27.43 38.22
N LYS A 34 24.06 26.25 38.15
CA LYS A 34 25.41 25.94 37.65
C LYS A 34 25.72 24.41 37.68
N ASP A 35 26.91 24.07 37.14
CA ASP A 35 27.78 22.93 37.43
C ASP A 35 27.38 21.45 37.17
N ASN A 36 28.13 20.86 36.22
CA ASN A 36 28.92 19.62 36.30
C ASN A 36 28.41 18.36 37.03
N MET A 37 28.51 17.23 36.33
CA MET A 37 29.50 16.19 36.69
C MET A 37 30.00 15.46 35.44
N GLN A 38 31.28 15.07 35.45
CA GLN A 38 31.87 14.11 34.51
C GLN A 38 31.54 12.68 34.95
N ASP A 39 31.76 11.70 34.07
CA ASP A 39 32.37 10.43 34.51
C ASP A 39 33.09 9.72 33.35
N THR A 40 34.09 8.90 33.66
CA THR A 40 35.12 8.40 32.72
C THR A 40 35.21 6.88 32.63
N VAL A 41 35.88 6.36 31.59
CA VAL A 41 36.44 4.98 31.53
C VAL A 41 37.72 5.00 30.68
N ASN A 42 38.82 4.43 31.17
CA ASN A 42 40.09 4.21 30.43
C ASN A 42 40.06 2.87 29.65
N ILE A 43 40.60 2.73 28.43
CA ILE A 43 42.02 2.59 27.97
C ILE A 43 42.72 1.31 28.50
N ASP A 44 43.39 0.59 27.57
CA ASP A 44 44.53 -0.37 27.67
C ASP A 44 44.29 -1.69 26.89
N GLU A 45 45.25 -2.32 26.17
CA GLU A 45 46.43 -1.82 25.41
C GLU A 45 46.99 -2.92 24.45
N SER A 46 48.09 -2.62 23.71
CA SER A 46 49.08 -3.52 23.05
C SER A 46 48.84 -4.16 21.65
N GLY A 47 49.91 -4.22 20.82
CA GLY A 47 50.08 -5.00 19.57
C GLY A 47 49.61 -4.34 18.25
N SER A 48 50.38 -3.54 17.48
CA SER A 48 51.70 -3.75 16.81
C SER A 48 51.66 -4.68 15.56
N VAL A 49 52.30 -4.41 14.41
CA VAL A 49 53.20 -3.30 13.98
C VAL A 49 53.32 -3.19 12.42
N LYS A 50 53.85 -2.06 11.90
CA LYS A 50 54.42 -1.80 10.54
C LYS A 50 53.46 -1.60 9.34
N ASP A 51 53.82 -0.84 8.29
CA ASP A 51 55.08 -0.12 7.96
C ASP A 51 54.88 1.31 7.39
N ASN A 52 55.83 2.21 7.75
CA ASN A 52 56.38 3.45 7.14
C ASN A 52 55.57 4.36 6.16
N ALA A 53 55.50 5.70 6.27
CA ALA A 53 56.49 6.80 6.51
C ALA A 53 57.06 7.42 5.18
N GLU A 54 57.51 8.69 5.09
CA GLU A 54 57.89 9.68 6.12
C GLU A 54 57.66 11.18 5.73
N ILE A 55 58.10 12.07 6.63
CA ILE A 55 57.89 13.52 6.85
C ILE A 55 58.68 14.47 5.90
N THR A 56 58.16 15.68 5.61
CA THR A 56 58.95 16.95 5.69
C THR A 56 58.11 18.24 5.60
N LYS A 57 58.63 19.34 6.17
CA LYS A 57 58.20 20.74 5.94
C LYS A 57 59.22 21.44 5.02
N LYS A 58 58.77 22.34 4.14
CA LYS A 58 59.57 23.49 3.68
C LYS A 58 58.68 24.63 3.16
N THR A 59 59.27 25.79 2.87
CA THR A 59 58.59 27.05 2.54
C THR A 59 59.34 27.79 1.42
N VAL A 60 58.62 28.67 0.69
CA VAL A 60 59.11 29.80 -0.16
C VAL A 60 59.44 29.52 -1.66
N ASN A 61 58.90 30.43 -2.49
CA ASN A 61 59.17 30.85 -3.89
C ASN A 61 58.69 30.06 -5.14
N ASP A 62 57.77 30.75 -5.86
CA ASP A 62 57.59 30.95 -7.32
C ASP A 62 57.93 29.86 -8.36
N THR A 63 56.89 29.41 -9.06
CA THR A 63 56.63 29.85 -10.46
C THR A 63 55.17 29.55 -10.88
N VAL A 64 54.69 30.21 -11.94
CA VAL A 64 53.26 30.17 -12.37
C VAL A 64 52.90 28.88 -13.11
N LYS A 65 51.79 28.23 -12.74
CA LYS A 65 50.96 27.39 -13.63
C LYS A 65 49.53 27.13 -13.10
N GLU A 66 48.58 27.30 -14.02
CA GLU A 66 47.15 26.94 -14.11
C GLU A 66 46.32 26.46 -12.88
N ASP A 67 45.19 27.17 -12.69
CA ASP A 67 43.88 26.76 -12.14
C ASP A 67 43.79 25.71 -11.00
N ALA A 68 43.54 26.23 -9.80
CA ALA A 68 42.86 25.52 -8.70
C ALA A 68 41.49 26.14 -8.42
N SER A 69 40.41 25.56 -8.96
CA SER A 69 39.04 26.08 -8.79
C SER A 69 38.60 26.06 -7.32
N THR A 70 38.39 27.23 -6.71
CA THR A 70 37.88 27.35 -5.34
C THR A 70 36.42 26.92 -5.25
N LYS A 71 36.16 25.79 -4.59
CA LYS A 71 34.80 25.28 -4.42
C LYS A 71 33.96 26.21 -3.55
N VAL A 72 32.77 26.54 -4.04
CA VAL A 72 31.87 27.50 -3.42
C VAL A 72 30.94 26.81 -2.44
N ASP A 73 30.47 27.54 -1.44
CA ASP A 73 29.53 27.02 -0.45
C ASP A 73 28.09 27.09 -1.00
N PRO A 74 27.40 25.97 -1.28
CA PRO A 74 26.09 26.02 -1.93
C PRO A 74 25.04 26.68 -1.02
N GLU A 75 24.07 27.40 -1.58
CA GLU A 75 22.85 27.73 -0.84
C GLU A 75 21.94 26.51 -0.81
N ILE A 76 21.48 26.09 0.37
CA ILE A 76 20.58 24.94 0.50
C ILE A 76 19.32 25.36 1.27
N ARG A 77 18.18 25.40 0.59
CA ARG A 77 16.88 25.76 1.17
C ARG A 77 16.11 24.49 1.51
N LEU A 78 15.58 24.40 2.74
CA LEU A 78 15.03 23.17 3.31
C LEU A 78 13.59 23.37 3.80
N SER A 79 12.66 22.52 3.37
CA SER A 79 11.23 22.62 3.73
C SER A 79 10.96 22.25 5.20
N GLY A 80 10.95 23.24 6.11
CA GLY A 80 10.45 23.10 7.47
C GLY A 80 8.95 23.37 7.56
N SER A 81 8.20 22.57 8.30
CA SER A 81 6.78 22.83 8.61
C SER A 81 6.31 22.07 9.86
N GLU A 82 5.06 22.29 10.23
CA GLU A 82 4.28 21.39 11.07
C GLU A 82 4.26 19.95 10.52
N ILE A 83 4.19 18.96 11.43
CA ILE A 83 4.12 17.53 11.15
C ILE A 83 3.17 16.81 12.13
N HIS A 84 2.39 15.85 11.62
CA HIS A 84 1.46 15.06 12.43
C HIS A 84 1.91 13.58 12.55
N PRO A 85 1.82 12.93 13.73
CA PRO A 85 2.29 11.57 13.93
C PRO A 85 1.53 10.53 13.07
N GLY A 86 2.23 9.90 12.12
CA GLY A 86 1.71 8.86 11.25
C GLY A 86 1.32 9.31 9.84
N VAL A 87 1.40 10.61 9.55
CA VAL A 87 1.14 11.17 8.21
C VAL A 87 2.40 11.08 7.35
N LYS A 88 2.26 10.92 6.03
CA LYS A 88 3.38 11.05 5.08
C LYS A 88 3.69 12.52 4.85
N LYS A 89 4.94 12.93 5.03
CA LYS A 89 5.44 14.27 4.69
C LYS A 89 6.57 14.15 3.68
N THR A 90 6.47 14.88 2.58
CA THR A 90 7.60 15.10 1.67
C THR A 90 8.50 16.17 2.27
N PHE A 91 9.79 15.87 2.38
CA PHE A 91 10.84 16.83 2.68
C PHE A 91 11.59 17.16 1.38
N LEU A 92 11.93 18.43 1.22
CA LEU A 92 12.53 18.99 0.02
C LEU A 92 13.78 19.79 0.41
N ALA A 93 14.87 19.54 -0.31
CA ALA A 93 16.09 20.31 -0.26
C ALA A 93 16.36 20.83 -1.68
N LEU A 94 16.45 22.16 -1.81
CA LEU A 94 16.79 22.86 -3.04
C LEU A 94 18.23 23.39 -2.94
N LEU A 95 18.97 23.27 -4.04
CA LEU A 95 20.39 23.56 -4.23
C LEU A 95 20.57 24.25 -5.61
N PRO A 96 21.74 24.83 -5.94
CA PRO A 96 22.03 25.31 -7.30
C PRO A 96 21.83 24.20 -8.34
N GLN A 97 21.21 24.49 -9.49
CA GLN A 97 20.79 23.47 -10.49
C GLN A 97 21.93 22.60 -11.03
N ASP A 98 23.14 23.15 -11.08
CA ASP A 98 24.34 22.48 -11.53
C ASP A 98 25.00 21.61 -10.45
N SER A 99 24.48 21.58 -9.22
CA SER A 99 24.88 20.65 -8.17
C SER A 99 24.68 19.19 -8.59
N LYS A 100 25.74 18.37 -8.62
CA LYS A 100 25.73 16.93 -9.02
C LYS A 100 26.05 15.94 -7.90
N GLY A 101 26.26 16.43 -6.67
CA GLY A 101 26.44 15.61 -5.46
C GLY A 101 25.17 14.87 -4.99
N THR A 102 25.14 14.49 -3.71
CA THR A 102 24.03 13.76 -3.09
C THR A 102 23.55 14.42 -1.80
N VAL A 103 22.24 14.38 -1.52
CA VAL A 103 21.63 14.80 -0.26
C VAL A 103 21.18 13.60 0.57
N THR A 104 21.40 13.67 1.88
CA THR A 104 20.77 12.76 2.86
C THR A 104 19.91 13.57 3.83
N PHE A 105 18.64 13.21 3.96
CA PHE A 105 17.75 13.76 4.98
C PHE A 105 17.89 12.99 6.31
N ARG A 106 17.93 13.73 7.41
CA ARG A 106 18.10 13.19 8.77
C ARG A 106 17.13 13.90 9.72
N ILE A 107 16.41 13.16 10.57
CA ILE A 107 15.66 13.75 11.68
C ILE A 107 16.38 13.42 13.00
N SER A 108 16.72 14.46 13.75
CA SER A 108 17.56 14.40 14.95
C SER A 108 18.87 13.63 14.71
N LYS A 109 18.98 12.37 15.16
CA LYS A 109 20.17 11.53 14.93
C LYS A 109 19.99 10.43 13.88
N THR A 110 18.79 10.23 13.31
CA THR A 110 18.47 9.12 12.40
C THR A 110 18.35 9.59 10.96
N ASN A 111 19.11 8.99 10.04
CA ASN A 111 18.93 9.22 8.61
C ASN A 111 17.58 8.66 8.20
N ILE A 112 16.73 9.48 7.58
CA ILE A 112 15.39 9.08 7.14
C ILE A 112 15.35 8.70 5.66
N SER A 113 16.30 9.19 4.86
CA SER A 113 16.47 8.85 3.44
C SER A 113 17.78 8.09 3.18
N PRO A 114 17.92 7.41 2.03
CA PRO A 114 19.23 7.10 1.46
C PRO A 114 19.96 8.37 1.00
N LYS A 115 21.18 8.22 0.46
CA LYS A 115 21.81 9.26 -0.38
C LYS A 115 21.01 9.39 -1.68
N ILE A 116 20.35 10.53 -1.86
CA ILE A 116 19.59 10.89 -3.06
C ILE A 116 20.52 11.73 -3.95
N LYS A 117 20.64 11.41 -5.25
CA LYS A 117 21.34 12.30 -6.19
C LYS A 117 20.63 13.63 -6.27
N VAL A 118 21.38 14.72 -6.39
CA VAL A 118 20.79 16.00 -6.77
C VAL A 118 20.58 15.99 -8.28
N GLU A 119 19.31 16.11 -8.68
CA GLU A 119 18.88 16.16 -10.07
C GLU A 119 18.19 17.52 -10.24
N ASP A 120 18.69 18.32 -11.19
CA ASP A 120 18.28 19.70 -11.49
C ASP A 120 18.18 20.64 -10.28
N GLY A 121 19.12 20.50 -9.34
CA GLY A 121 19.19 21.29 -8.10
C GLY A 121 18.28 20.77 -6.98
N GLN A 122 17.52 19.71 -7.21
CA GLN A 122 16.55 19.18 -6.26
C GLN A 122 16.96 17.84 -5.67
N ALA A 123 16.69 17.66 -4.37
CA ALA A 123 16.54 16.36 -3.74
C ALA A 123 15.28 16.35 -2.87
N SER A 124 14.44 15.32 -2.99
CA SER A 124 13.21 15.20 -2.19
C SER A 124 13.03 13.78 -1.63
N TYR A 125 12.33 13.67 -0.50
CA TYR A 125 12.07 12.38 0.13
C TYR A 125 10.76 12.36 0.91
N THR A 126 9.88 11.41 0.60
CA THR A 126 8.61 11.22 1.30
C THR A 126 8.76 10.25 2.47
N TYR A 127 8.69 10.78 3.69
CA TYR A 127 8.83 10.02 4.93
C TYR A 127 7.51 9.96 5.70
N THR A 128 7.13 8.77 6.16
CA THR A 128 6.02 8.62 7.12
C THR A 128 6.51 9.04 8.50
N ILE A 129 6.00 10.16 9.03
CA ILE A 129 6.32 10.63 10.38
C ILE A 129 5.96 9.51 11.37
N PRO A 130 6.89 8.98 12.18
CA PRO A 130 6.58 7.86 13.06
C PRO A 130 5.51 8.23 14.11
N LYS A 131 4.51 7.36 14.30
CA LYS A 131 3.53 7.49 15.41
C LYS A 131 4.16 7.39 16.81
N THR A 132 5.46 7.11 16.88
CA THR A 132 6.29 7.13 18.09
C THR A 132 7.00 8.47 18.35
N PHE A 133 6.88 9.46 17.46
CA PHE A 133 7.34 10.82 17.75
C PHE A 133 6.51 11.38 18.91
N ASN A 134 7.20 11.86 19.94
CA ASN A 134 6.65 12.13 21.27
C ASN A 134 7.30 13.35 21.96
N SER A 135 8.00 14.18 21.18
CA SER A 135 8.61 15.44 21.57
C SER A 135 7.99 16.56 20.73
N GLN A 136 7.74 17.73 21.31
CA GLN A 136 7.05 18.84 20.61
C GLN A 136 7.86 19.41 19.42
N LYS A 137 9.20 19.29 19.46
CA LYS A 137 10.12 19.80 18.45
C LYS A 137 11.06 18.68 17.98
N TYR A 138 11.29 18.61 16.68
CA TYR A 138 12.32 17.79 16.04
C TYR A 138 13.14 18.67 15.08
N TYR A 139 14.40 18.30 14.83
CA TYR A 139 15.23 18.98 13.83
C TYR A 139 15.38 18.10 12.59
N LEU A 140 14.97 18.62 11.44
CA LEU A 140 15.29 18.08 10.13
C LEU A 140 16.64 18.65 9.69
N TYR A 141 17.50 17.81 9.13
CA TYR A 141 18.74 18.21 8.47
C TYR A 141 18.74 17.70 7.03
N ALA A 142 19.23 18.52 6.12
CA ALA A 142 19.69 18.08 4.80
C ALA A 142 21.21 18.16 4.79
N ILE A 143 21.86 17.04 4.45
CA ILE A 143 23.31 16.89 4.40
C ILE A 143 23.71 16.64 2.96
N TYR A 144 24.32 17.63 2.31
CA TYR A 144 24.84 17.56 0.96
C TYR A 144 26.31 17.11 0.94
N SER A 145 26.66 16.22 0.01
CA SER A 145 28.01 15.63 -0.08
C SER A 145 29.08 16.53 -0.71
N GLY A 146 28.70 17.64 -1.34
CA GLY A 146 29.57 18.35 -2.27
C GLY A 146 29.73 17.61 -3.60
N ASP A 147 30.39 18.28 -4.55
CA ASP A 147 30.79 17.77 -5.87
C ASP A 147 32.11 18.43 -6.33
N SER A 148 32.33 18.63 -7.63
CA SER A 148 33.51 19.31 -8.19
C SER A 148 33.48 20.83 -8.00
N LYS A 149 32.31 21.47 -7.92
CA LYS A 149 32.12 22.93 -7.81
C LYS A 149 31.70 23.37 -6.40
N TYR A 150 30.98 22.53 -5.67
CA TYR A 150 30.34 22.88 -4.41
C TYR A 150 30.87 22.08 -3.21
N ASN A 151 31.00 22.77 -2.07
CA ASN A 151 31.39 22.16 -0.80
C ASN A 151 30.31 21.26 -0.19
N ALA A 152 30.73 20.29 0.62
CA ALA A 152 29.84 19.49 1.44
C ALA A 152 29.24 20.35 2.56
N LYS A 153 27.91 20.39 2.67
CA LYS A 153 27.21 21.35 3.53
C LYS A 153 25.99 20.76 4.23
N ARG A 154 25.71 21.21 5.45
CA ARG A 154 24.57 20.75 6.26
C ARG A 154 23.73 21.95 6.70
N VAL A 155 22.47 21.98 6.26
CA VAL A 155 21.45 22.92 6.75
C VAL A 155 20.45 22.20 7.64
N ASN A 156 19.66 22.96 8.42
CA ASN A 156 18.63 22.40 9.29
C ASN A 156 17.35 23.25 9.29
N ALA A 157 16.24 22.63 9.68
CA ALA A 157 14.95 23.26 9.88
C ALA A 157 14.25 22.63 11.10
N THR A 158 13.44 23.42 11.82
CA THR A 158 12.63 22.90 12.93
C THR A 158 11.32 22.33 12.40
N LEU A 159 10.96 21.13 12.88
CA LEU A 159 9.65 20.51 12.69
C LEU A 159 8.88 20.56 14.02
N ILE A 160 7.65 21.06 13.99
CA ILE A 160 6.76 21.12 15.16
C ILE A 160 5.77 19.96 15.09
N LEU A 161 5.69 19.18 16.17
CA LEU A 161 4.79 18.02 16.26
C LEU A 161 3.49 18.39 16.97
N THR A 162 2.37 18.34 16.26
CA THR A 162 1.04 18.68 16.79
C THR A 162 0.11 17.46 16.85
N PRO A 163 -0.64 17.28 17.97
CA PRO A 163 -1.65 16.24 18.07
C PRO A 163 -2.98 16.72 17.46
N GLU A 164 -3.39 16.04 16.39
CA GLU A 164 -4.72 16.17 15.78
C GLU A 164 -5.82 15.89 16.84
N GLY A 165 -6.68 16.89 17.10
CA GLY A 165 -7.77 16.79 18.08
C GLY A 165 -7.42 17.08 19.55
N GLY A 166 -6.20 17.55 19.86
CA GLY A 166 -5.80 17.96 21.21
C GLY A 166 -5.30 16.81 22.10
N LYS A 167 -5.32 17.01 23.42
CA LYS A 167 -4.88 16.00 24.39
C LYS A 167 -6.01 15.01 24.71
N VAL A 168 -5.63 13.76 24.95
CA VAL A 168 -6.57 12.63 25.12
C VAL A 168 -6.31 11.85 26.41
N ASN A 169 -7.26 11.01 26.83
CA ASN A 169 -7.09 10.18 28.03
C ASN A 169 -6.01 9.10 27.81
N ALA A 170 -5.11 8.93 28.80
CA ALA A 170 -4.02 7.94 28.80
C ALA A 170 -4.49 6.46 28.85
N SER A 171 -5.80 6.21 28.85
CA SER A 171 -6.45 4.90 28.76
C SER A 171 -5.92 3.92 29.82
N MET A 172 -5.74 4.42 31.05
CA MET A 172 -5.11 3.66 32.14
C MET A 172 -5.90 2.41 32.48
N THR A 173 -5.27 1.24 32.31
CA THR A 173 -5.82 -0.05 32.72
C THR A 173 -4.92 -0.73 33.73
N LEU A 174 -5.43 -0.87 34.96
CA LEU A 174 -4.84 -1.61 36.06
C LEU A 174 -5.72 -2.81 36.34
N LYS A 175 -5.15 -4.02 36.32
CA LYS A 175 -5.92 -5.26 36.50
C LYS A 175 -5.93 -5.69 37.95
N ASN A 176 -7.06 -6.24 38.39
CA ASN A 176 -7.16 -6.98 39.65
C ASN A 176 -6.05 -8.05 39.69
N HIS A 177 -5.25 -8.03 40.75
CA HIS A 177 -4.08 -8.87 40.92
C HIS A 177 -4.31 -9.87 42.04
N THR A 178 -4.55 -11.15 41.70
CA THR A 178 -4.42 -12.21 42.69
C THR A 178 -2.94 -12.63 42.81
N THR A 179 -2.42 -12.68 44.03
CA THR A 179 -1.14 -13.33 44.37
C THR A 179 -1.34 -14.32 45.51
N LYS A 180 -0.28 -14.97 45.99
CA LYS A 180 -0.33 -15.91 47.13
C LYS A 180 0.52 -15.41 48.29
N TYR A 181 0.19 -15.86 49.49
CA TYR A 181 0.93 -15.48 50.71
C TYR A 181 2.45 -15.67 50.56
N ASN A 182 3.22 -14.62 50.88
CA ASN A 182 4.67 -14.52 50.71
C ASN A 182 5.16 -14.87 49.28
N THR A 183 4.49 -14.37 48.24
CA THR A 183 4.97 -14.45 46.84
C THR A 183 4.99 -13.09 46.17
N ALA A 184 6.10 -12.80 45.48
CA ALA A 184 6.31 -11.55 44.73
C ALA A 184 5.28 -11.41 43.59
N LYS A 185 4.59 -10.28 43.53
CA LYS A 185 3.68 -9.94 42.44
C LYS A 185 4.22 -8.73 41.67
N LYS A 186 4.50 -8.94 40.38
CA LYS A 186 4.70 -7.82 39.44
C LYS A 186 3.35 -7.15 39.20
N LEU A 187 3.14 -6.02 39.86
CA LEU A 187 2.05 -5.09 39.61
C LEU A 187 2.38 -4.34 38.32
N THR A 188 1.39 -4.09 37.48
CA THR A 188 1.59 -3.45 36.18
C THR A 188 0.33 -2.73 35.75
N VAL A 189 0.51 -1.47 35.41
CA VAL A 189 -0.51 -0.62 34.78
C VAL A 189 -0.10 -0.42 33.32
N LYS A 190 -1.09 -0.46 32.44
CA LYS A 190 -0.94 -0.13 31.03
C LYS A 190 -1.60 1.21 30.74
N LEU A 191 -0.97 1.96 29.85
CA LEU A 191 -1.42 3.19 29.25
C LEU A 191 -1.31 3.01 27.72
N ASN A 192 -1.62 4.04 26.92
CA ASN A 192 -1.24 4.07 25.51
C ASN A 192 0.27 3.78 25.31
N LYS A 193 0.64 3.03 24.27
CA LYS A 193 2.01 2.51 24.05
C LYS A 193 3.10 3.60 23.98
N ASP A 194 2.70 4.78 23.56
CA ASP A 194 3.47 6.00 23.37
C ASP A 194 3.40 6.99 24.54
N ALA A 195 2.64 6.67 25.60
CA ALA A 195 2.63 7.46 26.83
C ALA A 195 4.01 7.48 27.50
N THR A 196 4.45 8.68 27.87
CA THR A 196 5.70 8.98 28.60
C THR A 196 5.35 9.67 29.92
N GLY A 197 6.31 9.82 30.83
CA GLY A 197 6.08 10.36 32.19
C GLY A 197 6.29 9.29 33.27
N THR A 198 5.62 9.46 34.42
CA THR A 198 5.79 8.56 35.58
C THR A 198 4.48 8.11 36.20
N VAL A 199 4.52 6.97 36.91
CA VAL A 199 3.38 6.43 37.68
C VAL A 199 3.80 6.05 39.10
N VAL A 200 2.95 6.36 40.09
CA VAL A 200 3.09 5.90 41.48
C VAL A 200 2.04 4.82 41.78
N PHE A 201 2.44 3.72 42.42
CA PHE A 201 1.55 2.66 42.90
C PHE A 201 1.24 2.83 44.39
N LYS A 202 -0.02 2.58 44.78
CA LYS A 202 -0.48 2.55 46.17
C LYS A 202 -1.22 1.27 46.50
N VAL A 203 -1.10 0.77 47.73
CA VAL A 203 -1.98 -0.26 48.31
C VAL A 203 -2.63 0.31 49.58
N ASP A 204 -3.94 0.15 49.70
CA ASP A 204 -4.77 0.70 50.80
C ASP A 204 -4.44 2.20 51.07
N ASN A 205 -4.42 2.96 49.97
CA ASN A 205 -4.02 4.38 49.85
C ASN A 205 -2.59 4.75 50.31
N ARG A 206 -1.76 3.80 50.74
CA ARG A 206 -0.34 4.03 51.08
C ARG A 206 0.55 3.82 49.86
N ASN A 207 1.45 4.76 49.58
CA ASN A 207 2.41 4.64 48.48
C ASN A 207 3.31 3.41 48.70
N ILE A 208 3.31 2.46 47.77
CA ILE A 208 4.21 1.29 47.79
C ILE A 208 5.39 1.43 46.83
N SER A 209 5.40 2.44 45.95
CA SER A 209 6.53 2.72 45.04
C SER A 209 6.92 4.20 45.07
N LYS A 210 8.18 4.49 44.71
CA LYS A 210 8.57 5.81 44.17
C LYS A 210 7.97 6.00 42.77
N ALA A 211 8.14 7.16 42.15
CA ALA A 211 7.70 7.44 40.79
C ALA A 211 8.39 6.53 39.75
N VAL A 212 7.64 5.63 39.12
CA VAL A 212 8.12 4.67 38.12
C VAL A 212 8.04 5.30 36.73
N LYS A 213 9.18 5.48 36.05
CA LYS A 213 9.22 5.94 34.66
C LYS A 213 8.50 4.93 33.74
N ILE A 214 7.57 5.41 32.92
CA ILE A 214 6.87 4.60 31.93
C ILE A 214 7.85 4.17 30.83
N LYS A 215 7.80 2.90 30.43
CA LYS A 215 8.50 2.38 29.24
C LYS A 215 7.50 1.65 28.35
N ASN A 216 7.37 2.07 27.10
CA ASN A 216 6.43 1.52 26.10
C ASN A 216 4.98 1.39 26.63
N GLY A 217 4.43 2.50 27.15
CA GLY A 217 3.07 2.56 27.70
C GLY A 217 2.83 1.67 28.92
N THR A 218 3.91 1.21 29.59
CA THR A 218 3.82 0.31 30.73
C THR A 218 4.65 0.87 31.90
N ALA A 219 4.04 0.95 33.08
CA ALA A 219 4.77 1.05 34.34
C ALA A 219 4.58 -0.23 35.15
N SER A 220 5.65 -0.72 35.77
CA SER A 220 5.64 -1.95 36.54
C SER A 220 6.40 -1.79 37.85
N TYR A 221 5.87 -2.36 38.92
CA TYR A 221 6.51 -2.42 40.22
C TYR A 221 6.33 -3.82 40.80
N THR A 222 7.38 -4.42 41.38
CA THR A 222 7.31 -5.75 41.97
C THR A 222 7.11 -5.62 43.47
N TYR A 223 5.92 -6.00 43.94
CA TYR A 223 5.54 -5.95 45.34
C TYR A 223 5.55 -7.36 45.94
N THR A 224 6.41 -7.59 46.93
CA THR A 224 6.41 -8.80 47.76
C THR A 224 5.86 -8.42 49.11
N THR A 225 4.89 -9.18 49.63
CA THR A 225 4.17 -8.80 50.85
C THR A 225 3.94 -9.95 51.81
N GLY A 226 4.00 -9.62 53.11
CA GLY A 226 3.58 -10.45 54.22
C GLY A 226 2.13 -10.22 54.67
N LEU A 227 1.35 -9.43 53.92
CA LEU A 227 -0.08 -9.23 54.17
C LEU A 227 -0.82 -10.58 54.25
N THR A 228 -1.81 -10.63 55.14
CA THR A 228 -2.63 -11.82 55.38
C THR A 228 -3.50 -12.17 54.16
N PRO A 229 -3.90 -13.45 54.00
CA PRO A 229 -4.83 -13.83 52.94
C PRO A 229 -6.18 -13.08 53.03
N GLY A 230 -6.45 -12.20 52.06
CA GLY A 230 -7.57 -11.25 52.05
C GLY A 230 -7.63 -10.41 50.77
N ASN A 231 -8.50 -9.38 50.74
CA ASN A 231 -8.61 -8.41 49.64
C ASN A 231 -8.10 -7.03 50.09
N HIS A 232 -7.38 -6.35 49.22
CA HIS A 232 -6.82 -5.01 49.40
C HIS A 232 -7.12 -4.13 48.18
N THR A 233 -7.10 -2.82 48.33
CA THR A 233 -7.25 -1.85 47.23
C THR A 233 -5.88 -1.49 46.65
N LEU A 234 -5.75 -1.53 45.32
CA LEU A 234 -4.53 -1.22 44.58
C LEU A 234 -4.78 -0.11 43.55
N THR A 235 -4.07 1.01 43.67
CA THR A 235 -4.23 2.20 42.82
C THR A 235 -2.94 2.53 42.06
N ALA A 236 -3.05 3.10 40.86
CA ALA A 236 -1.93 3.64 40.08
C ALA A 236 -2.26 5.06 39.59
N VAL A 237 -1.35 6.02 39.81
CA VAL A 237 -1.54 7.46 39.54
C VAL A 237 -0.50 7.96 38.53
N TYR A 238 -0.92 8.54 37.40
CA TYR A 238 -0.10 8.97 36.27
C TYR A 238 0.07 10.50 36.21
N SER A 239 1.28 10.95 35.86
CA SER A 239 1.70 12.37 35.80
C SER A 239 1.20 13.17 34.60
N GLY A 240 0.64 12.55 33.55
CA GLY A 240 0.41 13.22 32.26
C GLY A 240 1.69 13.41 31.41
N ASN A 241 1.51 13.86 30.16
CA ASN A 241 2.55 14.33 29.23
C ASN A 241 1.99 15.31 28.17
N PHE A 242 2.71 15.52 27.06
CA PHE A 242 2.30 16.43 25.97
C PHE A 242 1.03 16.02 25.20
N LYS A 243 0.69 14.73 25.19
CA LYS A 243 -0.43 14.13 24.43
C LYS A 243 -1.55 13.59 25.34
N TYR A 244 -1.20 13.26 26.59
CA TYR A 244 -2.05 12.54 27.52
C TYR A 244 -2.19 13.29 28.84
N GLU A 245 -3.40 13.40 29.37
CA GLU A 245 -3.63 14.10 30.64
C GLU A 245 -3.27 13.26 31.89
N PRO A 246 -2.97 13.92 33.04
CA PRO A 246 -2.83 13.24 34.32
C PRO A 246 -4.13 12.53 34.72
N THR A 247 -4.02 11.29 35.22
CA THR A 247 -5.20 10.53 35.65
C THR A 247 -4.80 9.38 36.59
N ASN A 248 -5.78 8.64 37.12
CA ASN A 248 -5.53 7.49 38.00
C ASN A 248 -6.55 6.37 37.81
N VAL A 249 -6.22 5.17 38.28
CA VAL A 249 -7.10 3.99 38.21
C VAL A 249 -6.88 3.07 39.41
N SER A 250 -7.95 2.44 39.91
CA SER A 250 -7.93 1.52 41.05
C SER A 250 -8.41 0.11 40.67
N SER A 251 -8.07 -0.88 41.50
CA SER A 251 -8.28 -2.31 41.29
C SER A 251 -8.14 -3.09 42.60
N ASN A 252 -8.45 -4.39 42.63
CA ASN A 252 -8.32 -5.24 43.82
C ASN A 252 -7.03 -6.08 43.80
N LEU A 253 -6.32 -6.14 44.92
CA LEU A 253 -5.19 -7.04 45.20
C LEU A 253 -5.64 -8.14 46.18
N THR A 254 -5.81 -9.37 45.69
CA THR A 254 -6.24 -10.52 46.49
C THR A 254 -5.04 -11.39 46.87
N ILE A 255 -4.88 -11.71 48.15
CA ILE A 255 -3.84 -12.60 48.67
C ILE A 255 -4.46 -13.98 48.98
N ASN A 256 -4.04 -15.02 48.27
CA ASN A 256 -4.58 -16.38 48.42
C ASN A 256 -3.71 -17.29 49.32
N LYS A 257 -4.38 -18.25 49.97
CA LYS A 257 -3.74 -19.44 50.58
C LYS A 257 -3.04 -20.30 49.51
N LEU A 258 -1.98 -20.99 49.91
CA LEU A 258 -1.26 -21.94 49.05
C LEU A 258 -1.96 -23.30 49.03
N LYS A 259 -1.90 -24.04 47.93
CA LYS A 259 -2.36 -25.44 47.85
C LYS A 259 -1.27 -26.42 48.31
N SER A 260 -1.65 -27.53 48.94
CA SER A 260 -0.76 -28.69 49.10
C SER A 260 -0.79 -29.61 47.88
N LYS A 261 0.29 -30.37 47.69
CA LYS A 261 0.51 -31.31 46.58
C LYS A 261 0.98 -32.65 47.14
N LEU A 262 0.08 -33.65 47.13
CA LEU A 262 0.40 -35.03 47.47
C LEU A 262 0.98 -35.80 46.28
N ASN A 263 2.03 -36.59 46.55
CA ASN A 263 2.47 -37.71 45.72
C ASN A 263 2.34 -39.03 46.50
N VAL A 264 2.00 -40.12 45.81
CA VAL A 264 1.78 -41.47 46.39
C VAL A 264 2.19 -42.51 45.36
N THR A 265 2.96 -43.51 45.76
CA THR A 265 3.45 -44.56 44.85
C THR A 265 2.35 -45.54 44.43
N LYS A 266 2.50 -46.18 43.25
CA LYS A 266 1.73 -47.38 42.90
C LYS A 266 2.27 -48.57 43.68
N VAL A 267 1.41 -49.55 43.97
CA VAL A 267 1.74 -50.73 44.77
C VAL A 267 1.44 -51.99 43.94
N THR A 268 2.20 -53.07 44.14
CA THR A 268 1.94 -54.36 43.47
C THR A 268 2.24 -55.51 44.42
N ALA A 269 1.30 -56.46 44.53
CA ALA A 269 1.36 -57.57 45.48
C ALA A 269 0.78 -58.87 44.90
N LYS A 270 0.86 -59.98 45.63
CA LYS A 270 -0.07 -61.12 45.51
C LYS A 270 -1.19 -60.97 46.54
N ALA A 271 -2.37 -61.49 46.22
CA ALA A 271 -3.46 -61.62 47.18
C ALA A 271 -3.03 -62.56 48.33
N GLY A 272 -3.07 -62.09 49.58
CA GLY A 272 -2.58 -62.79 50.77
C GLY A 272 -1.41 -62.10 51.51
N ASN A 273 -0.60 -61.29 50.82
CA ASN A 273 0.68 -60.78 51.35
C ASN A 273 0.57 -59.43 52.10
N ILE A 274 1.57 -59.12 52.94
CA ILE A 274 1.75 -57.79 53.57
C ILE A 274 2.49 -56.84 52.60
N THR A 275 2.19 -55.53 52.62
CA THR A 275 2.78 -54.54 51.69
C THR A 275 2.83 -53.12 52.27
N LEU A 276 3.81 -52.31 51.84
CA LEU A 276 4.05 -50.91 52.24
C LEU A 276 3.34 -49.90 51.32
N PHE A 277 2.84 -48.83 51.93
CA PHE A 277 2.25 -47.64 51.31
C PHE A 277 3.03 -46.40 51.76
N THR A 278 3.25 -45.42 50.88
CA THR A 278 4.04 -44.21 51.17
C THR A 278 3.47 -43.00 50.43
N ALA A 279 3.46 -41.85 51.10
CA ALA A 279 3.01 -40.57 50.57
C ALA A 279 3.97 -39.43 50.93
N THR A 280 3.97 -38.37 50.13
CA THR A 280 4.79 -37.16 50.34
C THR A 280 3.97 -35.91 50.05
N ALA A 281 4.01 -34.91 50.92
CA ALA A 281 3.35 -33.61 50.74
C ALA A 281 4.37 -32.46 50.58
N THR A 282 4.16 -31.65 49.55
CA THR A 282 4.78 -30.32 49.41
C THR A 282 3.68 -29.26 49.34
N ASP A 283 4.03 -27.97 49.45
CA ASP A 283 3.18 -26.93 48.91
C ASP A 283 3.26 -26.93 47.38
N GLU A 284 2.43 -26.12 46.73
CA GLU A 284 2.41 -25.97 45.28
C GLU A 284 3.64 -25.23 44.71
N LEU A 285 4.48 -24.63 45.57
CA LEU A 285 5.81 -24.10 45.22
C LEU A 285 6.92 -25.16 45.41
N GLY A 286 6.56 -26.40 45.76
CA GLY A 286 7.48 -27.54 45.91
C GLY A 286 8.17 -27.65 47.28
N ARG A 287 7.94 -26.71 48.19
CA ARG A 287 8.56 -26.67 49.54
C ARG A 287 7.94 -27.77 50.41
N LYS A 288 8.75 -28.47 51.21
CA LYS A 288 8.28 -29.62 52.02
C LYS A 288 7.37 -29.13 53.15
N ILE A 289 6.18 -29.73 53.31
CA ILE A 289 5.30 -29.39 54.43
C ILE A 289 5.60 -30.33 55.61
N LYS A 290 6.20 -29.78 56.67
CA LYS A 290 6.40 -30.46 57.97
C LYS A 290 5.06 -30.54 58.73
N ASN A 291 4.85 -31.62 59.48
CA ASN A 291 3.74 -31.83 60.43
C ASN A 291 2.31 -31.93 59.83
N MET A 292 2.13 -32.03 58.51
CA MET A 292 0.81 -32.17 57.88
C MET A 292 0.25 -33.59 58.10
N LYS A 293 -1.02 -33.71 58.52
CA LYS A 293 -1.69 -35.03 58.73
C LYS A 293 -2.11 -35.64 57.38
N VAL A 294 -1.90 -36.94 57.20
CA VAL A 294 -2.15 -37.71 55.96
C VAL A 294 -2.92 -38.99 56.27
N GLN A 295 -4.00 -39.28 55.54
CA GLN A 295 -4.85 -40.48 55.68
C GLN A 295 -4.75 -41.41 54.46
N PHE A 296 -4.92 -42.73 54.64
CA PHE A 296 -4.88 -43.75 53.58
C PHE A 296 -6.14 -44.64 53.57
N ARG A 297 -6.61 -44.99 52.37
CA ARG A 297 -7.79 -45.86 52.11
C ARG A 297 -7.51 -46.85 50.95
N LEU A 298 -8.04 -48.07 51.02
CA LEU A 298 -8.01 -49.08 49.95
C LEU A 298 -9.45 -49.50 49.59
N ASN A 299 -9.82 -49.42 48.31
CA ASN A 299 -11.18 -49.60 47.78
C ASN A 299 -12.24 -48.83 48.61
N GLY A 300 -11.90 -47.59 49.01
CA GLY A 300 -12.75 -46.74 49.86
C GLY A 300 -12.62 -46.99 51.36
N LYS A 301 -12.39 -48.24 51.80
CA LYS A 301 -12.20 -48.58 53.23
C LYS A 301 -10.93 -47.94 53.80
N PHE A 302 -11.02 -47.35 54.99
CA PHE A 302 -9.88 -46.76 55.69
C PHE A 302 -8.91 -47.83 56.20
N ILE A 303 -7.60 -47.56 56.07
CA ILE A 303 -6.53 -48.49 56.47
C ILE A 303 -5.44 -47.86 57.36
N GLY A 304 -5.44 -46.54 57.61
CA GLY A 304 -4.50 -45.89 58.53
C GLY A 304 -4.20 -44.41 58.21
N SER A 305 -3.48 -43.74 59.12
CA SER A 305 -3.07 -42.33 58.94
C SER A 305 -1.78 -42.00 59.70
N ASN A 306 -1.01 -41.00 59.25
CA ASN A 306 0.25 -40.57 59.87
C ASN A 306 0.52 -39.07 59.57
N LYS A 307 1.48 -38.43 60.25
CA LYS A 307 1.94 -37.05 59.95
C LYS A 307 3.15 -37.05 59.01
N THR A 308 3.39 -35.94 58.30
CA THR A 308 4.60 -35.73 57.51
C THR A 308 5.78 -35.25 58.37
N ASN A 309 6.96 -35.82 58.14
CA ASN A 309 8.22 -35.35 58.73
C ASN A 309 8.74 -34.07 58.04
N SER A 310 9.92 -33.58 58.43
CA SER A 310 10.59 -32.41 57.82
C SER A 310 10.86 -32.55 56.32
N LYS A 311 11.06 -33.78 55.82
CA LYS A 311 11.22 -34.09 54.39
C LYS A 311 9.87 -34.21 53.64
N GLY A 312 8.75 -34.06 54.35
CA GLY A 312 7.39 -34.09 53.83
C GLY A 312 6.76 -35.49 53.70
N VAL A 313 7.35 -36.54 54.28
CA VAL A 313 7.01 -37.96 53.98
C VAL A 313 6.19 -38.62 55.10
N ALA A 314 5.27 -39.52 54.72
CA ALA A 314 4.47 -40.38 55.60
C ALA A 314 4.39 -41.84 55.07
N LYS A 315 4.33 -42.86 55.96
CA LYS A 315 4.37 -44.30 55.62
C LYS A 315 3.33 -45.14 56.40
N LEU A 316 2.92 -46.29 55.86
CA LEU A 316 1.94 -47.25 56.43
C LEU A 316 2.10 -48.68 55.85
N TYR A 317 2.01 -49.74 56.64
CA TYR A 317 2.01 -51.16 56.18
C TYR A 317 0.63 -51.83 56.34
N TYR A 318 0.25 -52.77 55.47
CA TYR A 318 -1.07 -53.43 55.48
C TYR A 318 -1.08 -54.81 54.77
N LYS A 319 -1.98 -55.74 55.15
CA LYS A 319 -2.13 -57.09 54.55
C LYS A 319 -3.26 -57.17 53.51
N ILE A 320 -2.96 -57.68 52.31
CA ILE A 320 -3.90 -57.79 51.20
C ILE A 320 -4.73 -59.09 51.31
N PRO A 321 -6.08 -59.05 51.27
CA PRO A 321 -6.91 -60.26 51.33
C PRO A 321 -6.69 -61.25 50.17
N SER A 322 -6.78 -62.55 50.44
CA SER A 322 -6.63 -63.65 49.46
C SER A 322 -7.84 -63.79 48.51
N SER A 323 -9.04 -63.45 49.01
CA SER A 323 -10.31 -63.42 48.28
C SER A 323 -10.39 -62.31 47.22
N LEU A 324 -9.45 -61.36 47.20
CA LEU A 324 -9.45 -60.22 46.30
C LEU A 324 -9.29 -60.67 44.84
N TYR A 325 -10.40 -60.65 44.09
CA TYR A 325 -10.49 -61.14 42.70
C TYR A 325 -10.60 -59.98 41.70
N THR A 326 -9.82 -58.92 41.92
CA THR A 326 -9.78 -57.70 41.11
C THR A 326 -8.34 -57.36 40.77
N LYS A 327 -7.98 -57.38 39.47
CA LYS A 327 -6.60 -57.18 38.99
C LYS A 327 -5.97 -55.87 39.50
N THR A 328 -6.78 -54.82 39.62
CA THR A 328 -6.36 -53.49 40.05
C THR A 328 -7.35 -52.96 41.09
N ASN A 329 -6.84 -52.35 42.16
CA ASN A 329 -7.60 -51.87 43.31
C ASN A 329 -7.22 -50.42 43.64
N ASN A 330 -8.18 -49.62 44.09
CA ASN A 330 -8.02 -48.17 44.22
C ASN A 330 -7.50 -47.77 45.60
N ILE A 331 -6.36 -47.10 45.65
CA ILE A 331 -5.80 -46.47 46.84
C ILE A 331 -6.16 -44.99 46.82
N THR A 332 -6.64 -44.42 47.93
CA THR A 332 -6.90 -42.97 48.08
C THR A 332 -6.17 -42.44 49.30
N VAL A 333 -5.54 -41.26 49.18
CA VAL A 333 -4.75 -40.60 50.24
C VAL A 333 -5.09 -39.11 50.30
N ASN A 334 -5.25 -38.53 51.50
CA ASN A 334 -5.64 -37.12 51.66
C ASN A 334 -4.98 -36.39 52.84
N THR A 335 -4.85 -35.06 52.75
CA THR A 335 -4.39 -34.15 53.81
C THR A 335 -5.52 -33.27 54.38
N ILE A 336 -5.19 -32.29 55.24
CA ILE A 336 -6.13 -31.40 55.96
C ILE A 336 -5.67 -29.92 55.86
N THR A 337 -6.62 -28.98 55.83
CA THR A 337 -6.41 -27.53 55.60
C THR A 337 -5.94 -26.76 56.85
N THR A 338 -5.28 -25.60 56.66
CA THR A 338 -4.77 -24.71 57.71
C THR A 338 -5.08 -23.21 57.44
N LYS A 339 -4.56 -22.29 58.26
CA LYS A 339 -4.64 -20.84 58.02
C LYS A 339 -3.99 -20.42 56.69
N THR A 340 -2.90 -21.08 56.25
CA THR A 340 -2.13 -20.68 55.05
C THR A 340 -2.10 -21.73 53.93
N ILE A 341 -2.42 -23.00 54.22
CA ILE A 341 -2.33 -24.12 53.25
C ILE A 341 -3.68 -24.83 53.09
N MET A 342 -4.10 -25.13 51.87
CA MET A 342 -5.27 -25.94 51.53
C MET A 342 -4.94 -27.45 51.45
N ASN A 343 -5.89 -28.30 51.84
CA ASN A 343 -5.80 -29.76 51.71
C ASN A 343 -5.66 -30.23 50.24
N SER A 344 -5.25 -31.48 50.08
CA SER A 344 -5.23 -32.18 48.78
C SER A 344 -5.50 -33.67 48.94
N THR A 345 -5.94 -34.30 47.85
CA THR A 345 -6.25 -35.74 47.77
C THR A 345 -5.57 -36.32 46.53
N ARG A 346 -5.05 -37.54 46.63
CA ARG A 346 -4.39 -38.28 45.54
C ARG A 346 -4.94 -39.71 45.49
N LYS A 347 -5.22 -40.20 44.29
CA LYS A 347 -5.54 -41.62 44.04
C LYS A 347 -4.37 -42.31 43.32
N THR A 348 -4.18 -43.59 43.61
CA THR A 348 -3.19 -44.49 42.99
C THR A 348 -3.72 -45.92 43.05
N THR A 349 -2.96 -46.93 42.62
CA THR A 349 -3.47 -48.30 42.44
C THR A 349 -2.58 -49.37 43.08
N LEU A 350 -3.24 -50.38 43.67
CA LEU A 350 -2.67 -51.68 44.02
C LEU A 350 -2.99 -52.68 42.90
N THR A 351 -1.97 -53.22 42.25
CA THR A 351 -2.12 -54.27 41.21
C THR A 351 -1.81 -55.65 41.78
N LEU A 352 -2.59 -56.66 41.41
CA LEU A 352 -2.37 -58.06 41.80
C LEU A 352 -1.58 -58.84 40.74
N LYS A 353 -0.66 -59.70 41.19
CA LYS A 353 0.08 -60.68 40.36
C LYS A 353 -0.64 -62.05 40.30
N GLN A 354 -0.38 -62.77 39.20
CA GLN A 354 -0.95 -64.08 38.83
C GLN A 354 -0.34 -65.26 39.63
N LEU A 355 -1.04 -66.40 39.63
CA LEU A 355 -0.74 -67.69 40.27
C LEU A 355 -0.60 -68.81 39.21
N LYS A 356 0.13 -69.90 39.46
CA LYS A 356 0.39 -71.02 38.51
C LYS A 356 -0.71 -72.12 38.52
N THR A 357 -0.69 -73.10 37.57
CA THR A 357 -1.73 -74.17 37.41
C THR A 357 -1.24 -75.52 36.79
N LYS A 358 -2.07 -76.59 36.82
CA LYS A 358 -1.83 -78.00 36.35
C LYS A 358 -3.04 -78.63 35.60
N VAL A 359 -2.86 -79.59 34.63
CA VAL A 359 -3.93 -80.19 33.74
C VAL A 359 -3.71 -81.68 33.33
N MET A 360 -4.76 -82.49 33.02
CA MET A 360 -4.73 -83.97 32.69
C MET A 360 -5.80 -84.45 31.63
N VAL A 361 -5.62 -85.57 30.87
CA VAL A 361 -6.49 -86.05 29.70
C VAL A 361 -6.40 -87.60 29.35
N PRO A 362 -7.43 -88.31 28.77
CA PRO A 362 -7.43 -89.75 28.30
C PRO A 362 -7.47 -90.08 26.76
N ASN A 363 -7.54 -91.39 26.36
CA ASN A 363 -7.34 -92.01 25.00
C ASN A 363 -8.60 -92.57 24.25
N ILE A 364 -8.63 -92.65 22.88
CA ILE A 364 -9.87 -92.95 22.06
C ILE A 364 -9.69 -93.45 20.58
N SER A 365 -10.74 -94.01 19.91
CA SER A 365 -10.77 -94.51 18.48
C SER A 365 -12.18 -94.53 17.80
N THR A 366 -12.35 -94.51 16.45
CA THR A 366 -13.68 -94.49 15.72
C THR A 366 -13.64 -94.59 14.14
N LYS A 367 -14.81 -94.71 13.47
CA LYS A 367 -15.11 -94.67 11.98
C LYS A 367 -15.55 -93.25 11.51
N PRO A 368 -15.64 -92.87 10.21
CA PRO A 368 -16.03 -91.51 9.78
C PRO A 368 -17.42 -91.07 10.23
N SER A 369 -17.57 -89.79 10.54
CA SER A 369 -18.84 -89.16 10.94
C SER A 369 -19.59 -89.88 12.08
N LYS A 370 -18.85 -90.44 13.05
CA LYS A 370 -19.36 -91.08 14.29
C LYS A 370 -18.86 -90.34 15.54
N THR A 371 -19.63 -90.40 16.62
CA THR A 371 -19.52 -89.50 17.79
C THR A 371 -19.00 -90.20 19.06
N ILE A 372 -18.22 -89.49 19.88
CA ILE A 372 -17.54 -89.96 21.11
C ILE A 372 -17.44 -88.82 22.16
N VAL A 373 -16.88 -89.05 23.36
CA VAL A 373 -16.70 -88.04 24.44
C VAL A 373 -15.24 -87.96 24.95
N ILE A 374 -14.81 -86.78 25.44
CA ILE A 374 -13.44 -86.41 25.87
C ILE A 374 -13.50 -85.59 27.19
N THR A 375 -12.52 -85.73 28.12
CA THR A 375 -12.54 -85.11 29.47
C THR A 375 -11.18 -84.55 29.95
N ALA A 376 -11.18 -83.62 30.92
CA ALA A 376 -9.97 -83.03 31.54
C ALA A 376 -10.22 -82.35 32.93
N THR A 377 -9.15 -82.08 33.71
CA THR A 377 -9.17 -81.54 35.10
C THR A 377 -8.09 -80.45 35.35
N VAL A 378 -8.28 -79.51 36.31
CA VAL A 378 -7.42 -78.31 36.56
C VAL A 378 -7.33 -77.84 38.05
N VAL A 379 -6.13 -77.46 38.55
CA VAL A 379 -5.85 -76.88 39.92
C VAL A 379 -4.77 -75.76 39.91
N ASP A 380 -4.62 -75.00 41.02
CA ASP A 380 -3.71 -73.83 41.20
C ASP A 380 -2.40 -74.07 42.01
N GLU A 381 -1.55 -73.03 42.17
CA GLU A 381 -0.22 -73.13 42.81
C GLU A 381 -0.23 -73.30 44.34
N PHE A 382 -1.39 -73.16 44.97
CA PHE A 382 -1.64 -73.51 46.37
C PHE A 382 -2.57 -74.74 46.47
N ASN A 383 -2.62 -75.56 45.41
CA ASN A 383 -3.46 -76.76 45.23
C ASN A 383 -4.99 -76.56 45.28
N ASN A 384 -5.50 -75.32 45.18
CA ASN A 384 -6.94 -75.08 45.16
C ASN A 384 -7.53 -75.41 43.79
N TYR A 385 -8.79 -75.87 43.76
CA TYR A 385 -9.53 -76.04 42.50
C TYR A 385 -9.75 -74.69 41.81
N VAL A 386 -9.48 -74.65 40.50
CA VAL A 386 -9.62 -73.43 39.70
C VAL A 386 -11.12 -73.19 39.43
N THR A 387 -11.68 -72.18 40.09
CA THR A 387 -13.13 -71.89 40.14
C THR A 387 -13.70 -71.19 38.91
N LYS A 388 -12.85 -70.64 38.03
CA LYS A 388 -13.25 -69.95 36.80
C LYS A 388 -12.22 -70.21 35.70
N GLY A 389 -12.68 -70.31 34.45
CA GLY A 389 -11.82 -70.39 33.27
C GLY A 389 -12.33 -71.36 32.21
N THR A 390 -11.47 -71.74 31.25
CA THR A 390 -11.82 -72.66 30.15
C THR A 390 -10.69 -73.63 29.81
N VAL A 391 -11.06 -74.86 29.44
CA VAL A 391 -10.16 -75.87 28.85
C VAL A 391 -10.49 -76.03 27.36
N THR A 392 -9.45 -76.03 26.53
CA THR A 392 -9.53 -76.18 25.08
C THR A 392 -8.99 -77.54 24.65
N PHE A 393 -9.88 -78.44 24.25
CA PHE A 393 -9.51 -79.72 23.66
C PHE A 393 -8.99 -79.52 22.22
N LYS A 394 -7.97 -80.29 21.83
CA LYS A 394 -7.42 -80.36 20.47
C LYS A 394 -7.23 -81.82 20.02
N LYS A 395 -7.01 -82.03 18.73
CA LYS A 395 -6.56 -83.29 18.10
C LYS A 395 -5.37 -82.97 17.19
N GLY A 396 -4.20 -83.51 17.53
CA GLY A 396 -2.93 -82.92 17.10
C GLY A 396 -2.94 -81.41 17.39
N ASN A 397 -2.56 -80.60 16.40
CA ASN A 397 -2.57 -79.15 16.50
C ASN A 397 -3.98 -78.51 16.39
N LYS A 398 -4.98 -79.23 15.83
CA LYS A 398 -6.32 -78.68 15.53
C LYS A 398 -7.22 -78.64 16.77
N THR A 399 -7.69 -77.46 17.16
CA THR A 399 -8.70 -77.31 18.22
C THR A 399 -9.99 -78.06 17.87
N LEU A 400 -10.53 -78.77 18.86
CA LEU A 400 -11.84 -79.44 18.80
C LEU A 400 -12.93 -78.56 19.42
N LYS A 401 -12.79 -78.20 20.70
CA LYS A 401 -13.74 -77.34 21.42
C LYS A 401 -13.11 -76.74 22.68
N THR A 402 -13.51 -75.51 22.99
CA THR A 402 -13.28 -74.89 24.30
C THR A 402 -14.52 -75.03 25.17
N VAL A 403 -14.34 -75.45 26.42
CA VAL A 403 -15.39 -75.72 27.41
C VAL A 403 -15.07 -74.95 28.69
N LYS A 404 -16.09 -74.46 29.40
CA LYS A 404 -15.91 -73.87 30.74
C LYS A 404 -15.42 -74.92 31.73
N VAL A 405 -14.54 -74.50 32.65
CA VAL A 405 -14.20 -75.31 33.83
C VAL A 405 -15.30 -75.10 34.87
N SER A 406 -15.79 -76.20 35.45
CA SER A 406 -16.68 -76.18 36.62
C SER A 406 -16.08 -77.07 37.71
N ASN A 407 -15.87 -76.52 38.91
CA ASN A 407 -15.18 -77.16 40.04
C ASN A 407 -13.93 -77.98 39.63
N GLY A 408 -13.10 -77.41 38.75
CA GLY A 408 -11.88 -78.04 38.25
C GLY A 408 -12.03 -78.92 37.00
N PHE A 409 -13.23 -79.29 36.52
CA PHE A 409 -13.42 -80.26 35.43
C PHE A 409 -13.98 -79.66 34.12
N ALA A 410 -13.72 -80.34 32.99
CA ALA A 410 -14.27 -80.04 31.66
C ALA A 410 -14.54 -81.33 30.84
N LYS A 411 -15.60 -81.35 30.02
CA LYS A 411 -16.02 -82.50 29.18
C LYS A 411 -16.52 -82.04 27.79
N TYR A 412 -16.30 -82.81 26.72
CA TYR A 412 -16.71 -82.47 25.35
C TYR A 412 -17.05 -83.68 24.46
N THR A 413 -18.12 -83.58 23.66
CA THR A 413 -18.60 -84.61 22.72
C THR A 413 -18.15 -84.32 21.27
N TYR A 414 -17.37 -85.21 20.65
CA TYR A 414 -16.66 -85.00 19.38
C TYR A 414 -17.08 -85.99 18.28
N LYS A 415 -17.17 -85.54 17.01
CA LYS A 415 -17.52 -86.35 15.82
C LYS A 415 -16.35 -86.43 14.82
N SER A 416 -16.11 -87.62 14.28
CA SER A 416 -14.92 -87.98 13.52
C SER A 416 -14.87 -87.47 12.05
N ASN A 417 -13.66 -87.26 11.52
CA ASN A 417 -13.40 -86.56 10.23
C ASN A 417 -12.96 -87.51 9.09
N TYR A 418 -13.01 -87.12 7.81
CA TYR A 418 -12.93 -88.12 6.73
C TYR A 418 -11.51 -88.59 6.23
N GLN A 419 -10.65 -89.24 7.05
CA GLN A 419 -9.24 -89.63 6.71
C GLN A 419 -8.70 -90.96 7.29
N THR A 420 -8.05 -91.84 6.49
CA THR A 420 -7.69 -93.23 6.87
C THR A 420 -6.30 -93.46 7.50
N SER A 421 -6.24 -94.59 8.24
CA SER A 421 -5.09 -95.43 8.68
C SER A 421 -4.13 -95.01 9.80
N ASN A 422 -3.69 -93.75 9.95
CA ASN A 422 -2.60 -93.45 10.93
C ASN A 422 -3.09 -93.01 12.34
N LYS A 423 -2.36 -93.43 13.39
CA LYS A 423 -2.58 -93.02 14.80
C LYS A 423 -2.28 -91.51 14.98
N THR A 424 -3.00 -90.83 15.87
CA THR A 424 -2.73 -89.43 16.26
C THR A 424 -3.16 -89.13 17.70
N TYR A 425 -2.86 -87.94 18.22
CA TYR A 425 -3.10 -87.54 19.61
C TYR A 425 -4.30 -86.58 19.82
N ILE A 426 -4.82 -86.52 21.04
CA ILE A 426 -5.74 -85.49 21.59
C ILE A 426 -4.94 -84.60 22.56
N TYR A 427 -5.31 -83.34 22.79
CA TYR A 427 -4.73 -82.49 23.85
C TYR A 427 -5.85 -81.75 24.60
N ALA A 428 -5.57 -81.25 25.79
CA ALA A 428 -6.43 -80.29 26.49
C ALA A 428 -5.60 -79.18 27.13
N ILE A 429 -5.96 -77.91 26.87
CA ILE A 429 -5.21 -76.72 27.29
C ILE A 429 -6.09 -75.85 28.17
N TYR A 430 -5.78 -75.74 29.46
CA TYR A 430 -6.38 -74.71 30.32
C TYR A 430 -5.82 -73.34 29.93
N LYS A 431 -6.70 -72.41 29.56
CA LYS A 431 -6.30 -71.10 29.00
C LYS A 431 -5.72 -70.13 30.04
N GLY A 432 -6.01 -70.32 31.32
CA GLY A 432 -5.75 -69.30 32.33
C GLY A 432 -6.68 -68.09 32.22
N ASP A 433 -6.50 -67.16 33.16
CA ASP A 433 -7.06 -65.81 33.19
C ASP A 433 -6.03 -64.85 33.82
N TRP A 434 -6.43 -63.66 34.29
CA TRP A 434 -5.50 -62.71 34.89
C TRP A 434 -4.99 -63.11 36.29
N LYS A 435 -5.70 -63.99 37.02
CA LYS A 435 -5.32 -64.53 38.34
C LYS A 435 -4.63 -65.88 38.22
N TYR A 436 -4.96 -66.71 37.24
CA TYR A 436 -4.46 -68.08 37.07
C TYR A 436 -3.74 -68.30 35.73
N ALA A 437 -2.59 -68.96 35.73
CA ALA A 437 -1.80 -69.25 34.52
C ALA A 437 -2.39 -70.39 33.66
N SER A 438 -1.84 -70.57 32.44
CA SER A 438 -2.22 -71.59 31.46
C SER A 438 -1.37 -72.88 31.51
N LYS A 439 -1.94 -74.06 31.16
CA LYS A 439 -1.24 -75.37 31.16
C LYS A 439 -1.94 -76.43 30.27
N THR A 440 -1.30 -77.60 29.99
CA THR A 440 -1.70 -78.57 28.93
C THR A 440 -1.50 -80.07 29.29
N GLY A 441 -2.32 -81.02 28.75
CA GLY A 441 -2.17 -82.52 28.76
C GLY A 441 -2.66 -83.24 27.45
N ARG A 442 -2.63 -84.60 27.29
CA ARG A 442 -2.87 -85.34 25.98
C ARG A 442 -3.45 -86.82 25.93
N GLY A 443 -4.01 -87.26 24.75
CA GLY A 443 -4.83 -88.50 24.38
C GLY A 443 -4.75 -89.04 22.89
N THR A 444 -5.74 -89.70 22.19
CA THR A 444 -5.60 -90.41 20.82
C THR A 444 -6.79 -90.54 19.74
N TYR A 445 -6.61 -91.01 18.44
CA TYR A 445 -7.65 -91.19 17.30
C TYR A 445 -7.36 -91.97 15.91
N LYS A 446 -8.34 -92.28 14.98
CA LYS A 446 -8.30 -92.86 13.53
C LYS A 446 -9.60 -92.66 12.58
N VAL A 447 -9.67 -92.78 11.18
CA VAL A 447 -10.89 -92.50 10.23
C VAL A 447 -10.99 -92.92 8.63
N THR A 448 -11.78 -92.32 7.60
CA THR A 448 -11.90 -92.48 6.00
C THR A 448 -12.78 -91.41 5.09
N LYS A 449 -12.87 -91.32 3.67
CA LYS A 449 -13.15 -90.23 2.53
C LYS A 449 -14.57 -89.63 1.89
N LEU A 450 -14.63 -88.67 0.85
CA LEU A 450 -15.78 -87.78 0.24
C LEU A 450 -16.00 -87.45 -1.37
N LYS A 451 -16.66 -86.32 -1.90
CA LYS A 451 -17.09 -85.88 -3.37
C LYS A 451 -17.31 -84.31 -3.74
N THR A 452 -17.77 -83.80 -4.97
CA THR A 452 -17.75 -82.32 -5.56
C THR A 452 -18.72 -81.73 -6.73
N THR A 453 -18.70 -80.36 -7.07
CA THR A 453 -19.43 -79.39 -8.04
C THR A 453 -18.66 -78.04 -8.47
N ILE A 454 -19.15 -77.08 -9.34
CA ILE A 454 -18.45 -75.79 -9.84
C ILE A 454 -19.34 -74.54 -10.27
N SER A 455 -18.81 -73.28 -10.26
CA SER A 455 -19.38 -72.03 -10.87
C SER A 455 -18.36 -70.89 -11.28
N PRO A 456 -18.47 -70.19 -12.45
CA PRO A 456 -17.61 -69.05 -12.90
C PRO A 456 -18.16 -67.61 -12.68
N ASN A 457 -17.30 -66.57 -12.81
CA ASN A 457 -17.65 -65.15 -12.57
C ASN A 457 -18.13 -64.33 -13.80
N PHE A 458 -18.78 -63.20 -13.52
CA PHE A 458 -19.07 -62.10 -14.45
C PHE A 458 -17.88 -61.13 -14.57
N VAL A 459 -17.72 -60.47 -15.72
CA VAL A 459 -16.67 -59.47 -15.99
C VAL A 459 -17.22 -58.28 -16.79
N ASP A 460 -16.76 -57.08 -16.48
CA ASP A 460 -16.95 -55.86 -17.28
C ASP A 460 -15.57 -55.28 -17.69
N ALA A 461 -15.49 -54.59 -18.83
CA ALA A 461 -14.23 -54.19 -19.47
C ALA A 461 -14.40 -53.09 -20.53
N LYS A 462 -13.28 -52.55 -21.04
CA LYS A 462 -13.21 -51.62 -22.18
C LYS A 462 -12.33 -52.21 -23.32
N PRO A 463 -12.49 -51.79 -24.58
CA PRO A 463 -11.73 -52.30 -25.72
C PRO A 463 -10.22 -52.30 -25.49
N ASN A 464 -9.56 -53.42 -25.84
CA ASN A 464 -8.12 -53.65 -25.70
C ASN A 464 -7.59 -53.82 -24.26
N SER A 465 -8.43 -53.72 -23.22
CA SER A 465 -8.00 -53.91 -21.82
C SER A 465 -7.61 -55.37 -21.48
N VAL A 466 -6.99 -55.58 -20.32
CA VAL A 466 -6.61 -56.91 -19.81
C VAL A 466 -7.57 -57.35 -18.69
N VAL A 467 -8.38 -58.36 -18.96
CA VAL A 467 -9.36 -58.92 -18.02
C VAL A 467 -8.83 -60.14 -17.26
N THR A 468 -9.47 -60.46 -16.14
CA THR A 468 -9.20 -61.66 -15.33
C THR A 468 -10.48 -62.49 -15.17
N LEU A 469 -10.41 -63.78 -15.52
CA LEU A 469 -11.52 -64.74 -15.42
C LEU A 469 -11.24 -65.73 -14.28
N THR A 470 -12.29 -66.18 -13.59
CA THR A 470 -12.20 -67.07 -12.42
C THR A 470 -13.37 -68.07 -12.36
N ALA A 471 -13.15 -69.20 -11.66
CA ALA A 471 -14.20 -70.18 -11.35
C ALA A 471 -13.94 -70.89 -10.02
N ILE A 472 -15.02 -71.20 -9.28
CA ILE A 472 -15.03 -71.74 -7.92
C ILE A 472 -15.60 -73.17 -7.93
N VAL A 473 -14.90 -74.12 -7.33
CA VAL A 473 -15.22 -75.56 -7.26
C VAL A 473 -15.52 -75.96 -5.81
N ARG A 474 -16.59 -76.72 -5.57
CA ARG A 474 -17.08 -77.13 -4.24
C ARG A 474 -17.27 -78.63 -4.09
N ASP A 475 -17.40 -79.12 -2.86
CA ASP A 475 -17.58 -80.51 -2.42
C ASP A 475 -19.09 -80.85 -2.31
N GLN A 476 -19.49 -82.12 -2.19
CA GLN A 476 -20.91 -82.50 -2.06
C GLN A 476 -21.59 -81.95 -0.78
N ASN A 477 -20.79 -81.43 0.15
CA ASN A 477 -21.21 -80.77 1.38
C ASN A 477 -20.87 -79.25 1.32
N GLN A 478 -20.72 -78.71 0.09
CA GLN A 478 -20.45 -77.31 -0.28
C GLN A 478 -19.08 -76.71 0.13
N ASN A 479 -18.14 -77.49 0.64
CA ASN A 479 -16.78 -77.03 0.99
C ASN A 479 -15.93 -76.79 -0.28
N HIS A 480 -14.86 -76.00 -0.29
CA HIS A 480 -14.04 -75.87 -1.50
C HIS A 480 -13.29 -77.16 -1.87
N ALA A 481 -13.20 -77.48 -3.17
CA ALA A 481 -12.36 -78.57 -3.67
C ALA A 481 -10.87 -78.19 -3.58
N THR A 482 -10.05 -79.07 -3.02
CA THR A 482 -8.68 -78.70 -2.59
C THR A 482 -7.60 -78.87 -3.66
N ASP A 483 -7.89 -79.54 -4.78
CA ASP A 483 -6.97 -79.82 -5.87
C ASP A 483 -7.71 -79.89 -7.23
N GLY A 484 -6.98 -79.99 -8.35
CA GLY A 484 -7.54 -80.18 -9.70
C GLY A 484 -7.28 -79.04 -10.70
N THR A 485 -8.08 -78.93 -11.77
CA THR A 485 -7.84 -78.00 -12.91
C THR A 485 -9.15 -77.65 -13.62
N VAL A 486 -9.22 -76.43 -14.19
CA VAL A 486 -10.34 -75.84 -14.92
C VAL A 486 -9.96 -75.40 -16.34
N ARG A 487 -10.86 -75.55 -17.32
CA ARG A 487 -10.79 -75.01 -18.70
C ARG A 487 -11.70 -73.78 -18.86
N PHE A 488 -11.29 -72.75 -19.61
CA PHE A 488 -12.06 -71.51 -19.86
C PHE A 488 -12.26 -71.19 -21.35
N SER A 489 -13.44 -70.65 -21.70
CA SER A 489 -13.80 -70.18 -23.05
C SER A 489 -14.56 -68.84 -23.02
N ILE A 490 -14.46 -68.04 -24.09
CA ILE A 490 -15.35 -66.90 -24.39
C ILE A 490 -16.09 -67.19 -25.71
N GLY A 491 -17.42 -67.17 -25.68
CA GLY A 491 -18.25 -67.69 -26.77
C GLY A 491 -17.92 -69.15 -27.09
N SER A 492 -17.78 -69.48 -28.37
CA SER A 492 -17.28 -70.78 -28.83
C SER A 492 -15.76 -70.95 -28.68
N LYS A 493 -14.99 -69.87 -28.44
CA LYS A 493 -13.52 -69.88 -28.46
C LYS A 493 -12.94 -70.26 -27.10
N VAL A 494 -12.24 -71.39 -27.03
CA VAL A 494 -11.40 -71.75 -25.87
C VAL A 494 -10.23 -70.75 -25.78
N ILE A 495 -9.96 -70.24 -24.58
CA ILE A 495 -8.92 -69.21 -24.35
C ILE A 495 -7.87 -69.62 -23.32
N GLY A 496 -8.08 -70.68 -22.54
CA GLY A 496 -7.04 -71.20 -21.65
C GLY A 496 -7.48 -72.27 -20.65
N LYS A 497 -6.56 -72.62 -19.75
CA LYS A 497 -6.78 -73.52 -18.60
C LYS A 497 -6.07 -72.95 -17.37
N ALA A 498 -6.55 -73.25 -16.18
CA ALA A 498 -5.93 -72.86 -14.91
C ALA A 498 -6.08 -73.94 -13.84
N LYS A 499 -5.10 -74.09 -12.95
CA LYS A 499 -5.16 -75.04 -11.83
C LYS A 499 -6.10 -74.52 -10.74
N VAL A 500 -6.78 -75.44 -10.04
CA VAL A 500 -7.59 -75.11 -8.85
C VAL A 500 -6.68 -75.00 -7.63
N LYS A 501 -6.78 -73.90 -6.90
CA LYS A 501 -6.14 -73.66 -5.62
C LYS A 501 -7.16 -73.06 -4.67
N ASP A 502 -7.31 -73.65 -3.48
CA ASP A 502 -8.28 -73.21 -2.45
C ASP A 502 -9.72 -73.08 -3.01
N GLY A 503 -10.09 -73.99 -3.92
CA GLY A 503 -11.37 -74.00 -4.64
C GLY A 503 -11.43 -73.10 -5.88
N VAL A 504 -10.46 -72.23 -6.16
CA VAL A 504 -10.54 -71.24 -7.25
C VAL A 504 -9.50 -71.50 -8.35
N ALA A 505 -9.88 -71.31 -9.61
CA ALA A 505 -8.97 -71.28 -10.77
C ALA A 505 -9.08 -69.94 -11.51
N THR A 506 -7.97 -69.39 -12.01
CA THR A 506 -7.87 -68.01 -12.51
C THR A 506 -7.04 -67.89 -13.79
N LEU A 507 -7.47 -67.07 -14.75
CA LEU A 507 -6.82 -66.82 -16.06
C LEU A 507 -6.83 -65.31 -16.40
N LYS A 508 -5.78 -64.77 -17.04
CA LYS A 508 -5.76 -63.41 -17.61
C LYS A 508 -5.85 -63.44 -19.14
N TYR A 509 -6.51 -62.45 -19.75
CA TYR A 509 -6.71 -62.36 -21.20
C TYR A 509 -6.84 -60.90 -21.68
N THR A 510 -6.47 -60.58 -22.92
CA THR A 510 -6.51 -59.20 -23.47
C THR A 510 -7.57 -59.07 -24.56
N LEU A 511 -8.49 -58.11 -24.41
CA LEU A 511 -9.65 -57.90 -25.29
C LEU A 511 -9.33 -57.07 -26.55
N ARG A 512 -8.26 -57.44 -27.28
CA ARG A 512 -7.85 -56.75 -28.50
C ARG A 512 -8.97 -56.75 -29.54
N SER A 513 -9.35 -55.57 -30.03
CA SER A 513 -10.39 -55.36 -31.06
C SER A 513 -11.81 -55.81 -30.69
N TYR A 514 -12.14 -55.98 -29.40
CA TYR A 514 -13.52 -56.20 -28.96
C TYR A 514 -14.31 -54.88 -29.02
N LYS A 515 -15.41 -54.84 -29.80
CA LYS A 515 -16.36 -53.71 -29.80
C LYS A 515 -17.25 -53.77 -28.55
N ALA A 516 -17.83 -52.63 -28.16
CA ALA A 516 -18.73 -52.54 -27.02
C ALA A 516 -20.03 -53.36 -27.22
N LYS A 517 -20.14 -54.49 -26.51
CA LYS A 517 -21.31 -55.40 -26.41
C LYS A 517 -21.06 -56.52 -25.39
N ASP A 518 -22.05 -57.39 -25.19
CA ASP A 518 -21.94 -58.59 -24.35
C ASP A 518 -21.41 -59.85 -25.07
N TYR A 519 -20.80 -60.73 -24.28
CA TYR A 519 -20.18 -62.01 -24.64
C TYR A 519 -20.45 -63.05 -23.51
N ARG A 520 -20.34 -64.36 -23.78
CA ARG A 520 -20.53 -65.43 -22.77
C ARG A 520 -19.22 -66.10 -22.36
N ILE A 521 -19.12 -66.58 -21.12
CA ILE A 521 -17.96 -67.29 -20.53
C ILE A 521 -18.35 -68.73 -20.16
N LYS A 522 -17.46 -69.72 -20.32
CA LYS A 522 -17.64 -71.12 -19.86
C LYS A 522 -16.49 -71.58 -18.97
N ALA A 523 -16.78 -72.44 -17.97
CA ALA A 523 -15.80 -73.07 -17.09
C ALA A 523 -16.11 -74.57 -16.78
N GLU A 524 -15.08 -75.40 -16.65
CA GLU A 524 -15.21 -76.88 -16.58
C GLU A 524 -14.07 -77.52 -15.76
N TYR A 525 -14.37 -78.39 -14.78
CA TYR A 525 -13.46 -78.98 -13.78
C TYR A 525 -13.35 -80.51 -13.82
N LEU A 526 -12.14 -81.04 -13.61
CA LEU A 526 -11.73 -82.38 -14.05
C LEU A 526 -11.62 -83.51 -12.97
N GLY A 527 -11.75 -83.24 -11.66
CA GLY A 527 -11.78 -84.28 -10.60
C GLY A 527 -10.41 -84.82 -10.11
N THR A 528 -10.37 -85.49 -8.93
CA THR A 528 -9.12 -85.84 -8.20
C THR A 528 -9.23 -87.07 -7.27
N LYS A 529 -8.16 -87.41 -6.53
CA LYS A 529 -8.11 -88.60 -5.62
C LYS A 529 -9.02 -88.51 -4.38
N VAL A 530 -9.71 -87.40 -4.16
CA VAL A 530 -10.67 -87.18 -3.05
C VAL A 530 -12.07 -86.80 -3.59
N TYR A 531 -12.20 -86.49 -4.89
CA TYR A 531 -13.27 -85.66 -5.44
C TYR A 531 -13.61 -85.99 -6.92
N LYS A 532 -14.83 -85.69 -7.40
CA LYS A 532 -15.36 -85.99 -8.76
C LYS A 532 -15.47 -84.73 -9.69
N PRO A 533 -15.59 -84.84 -11.03
CA PRO A 533 -15.64 -83.68 -11.98
C PRO A 533 -16.99 -82.90 -12.05
N SER A 534 -17.03 -81.72 -12.73
CA SER A 534 -18.26 -80.87 -12.97
C SER A 534 -18.06 -79.66 -13.95
N SER A 535 -19.10 -78.92 -14.41
CA SER A 535 -18.98 -77.73 -15.32
C SER A 535 -20.11 -76.65 -15.20
N SER A 536 -19.92 -75.39 -15.70
CA SER A 536 -20.90 -74.25 -15.65
C SER A 536 -20.56 -73.03 -16.60
N LEU A 537 -21.39 -71.94 -16.61
CA LEU A 537 -21.39 -70.77 -17.54
C LEU A 537 -21.58 -69.38 -16.85
N ASN A 538 -21.16 -68.26 -17.49
CA ASN A 538 -21.46 -66.84 -17.11
C ASN A 538 -21.31 -65.83 -18.29
N THR A 539 -21.11 -64.52 -18.05
CA THR A 539 -21.13 -63.39 -19.05
C THR A 539 -19.94 -62.41 -18.90
N LEU A 540 -19.54 -61.76 -20.01
CA LEU A 540 -18.56 -60.67 -20.12
C LEU A 540 -19.20 -59.48 -20.87
N THR A 541 -19.13 -58.27 -20.31
CA THR A 541 -19.58 -57.01 -20.95
C THR A 541 -18.38 -56.18 -21.42
N VAL A 542 -18.56 -55.38 -22.47
CA VAL A 542 -17.57 -54.40 -22.97
C VAL A 542 -18.25 -53.05 -23.19
N SER A 543 -17.72 -51.99 -22.58
CA SER A 543 -18.21 -50.60 -22.62
C SER A 543 -17.28 -49.67 -23.43
N ARG A 544 -17.72 -48.43 -23.72
CA ARG A 544 -16.88 -47.41 -24.41
C ARG A 544 -15.98 -46.65 -23.43
N TYR A 545 -15.04 -45.89 -23.98
CA TYR A 545 -14.29 -44.86 -23.27
C TYR A 545 -15.11 -43.56 -23.17
N ASP A 546 -15.17 -42.98 -21.98
CA ASP A 546 -15.73 -41.66 -21.75
C ASP A 546 -14.70 -40.61 -22.17
N THR A 547 -15.11 -39.54 -22.83
CA THR A 547 -14.18 -38.47 -23.25
C THR A 547 -14.24 -37.28 -22.29
N THR A 548 -13.10 -36.63 -22.09
CA THR A 548 -12.97 -35.39 -21.32
C THR A 548 -12.34 -34.32 -22.21
N ILE A 549 -13.04 -33.20 -22.37
CA ILE A 549 -12.52 -32.02 -23.10
C ILE A 549 -12.05 -30.98 -22.07
N LYS A 550 -10.91 -30.33 -22.35
CA LYS A 550 -10.36 -29.23 -21.54
C LYS A 550 -9.90 -28.09 -22.44
N GLY A 551 -10.41 -26.88 -22.20
CA GLY A 551 -10.04 -25.64 -22.87
C GLY A 551 -9.68 -24.53 -21.87
N GLY A 552 -9.26 -23.37 -22.38
CA GLY A 552 -9.06 -22.15 -21.59
C GLY A 552 -10.16 -21.11 -21.87
N GLN A 553 -10.16 -20.02 -21.11
CA GLN A 553 -10.85 -18.81 -21.55
C GLN A 553 -10.20 -18.31 -22.85
N VAL A 554 -11.02 -17.92 -23.83
CA VAL A 554 -10.53 -17.28 -25.05
C VAL A 554 -10.64 -15.77 -24.89
N ASN A 555 -9.59 -15.04 -25.27
CA ASN A 555 -9.65 -13.58 -25.41
C ASN A 555 -9.72 -13.26 -26.91
N ALA A 556 -10.57 -12.30 -27.27
CA ALA A 556 -10.79 -11.88 -28.64
C ALA A 556 -11.05 -10.37 -28.71
N VAL A 557 -11.07 -9.81 -29.90
CA VAL A 557 -11.46 -8.42 -30.18
C VAL A 557 -12.59 -8.45 -31.22
N ALA A 558 -13.58 -7.57 -31.10
CA ALA A 558 -14.65 -7.49 -32.09
C ALA A 558 -14.09 -7.17 -33.48
N GLY A 559 -14.49 -7.93 -34.51
CA GLY A 559 -13.97 -7.82 -35.88
C GLY A 559 -12.65 -8.54 -36.17
N GLU A 560 -11.90 -8.98 -35.15
CA GLU A 560 -10.61 -9.66 -35.34
C GLU A 560 -10.72 -11.19 -35.34
N LYS A 561 -9.79 -11.87 -36.02
CA LYS A 561 -9.71 -13.34 -36.06
C LYS A 561 -9.12 -13.88 -34.76
N THR A 562 -9.90 -14.64 -33.99
CA THR A 562 -9.46 -15.42 -32.83
C THR A 562 -9.49 -16.92 -33.12
N THR A 563 -8.76 -17.72 -32.34
CA THR A 563 -8.70 -19.18 -32.48
C THR A 563 -9.08 -19.86 -31.17
N ILE A 564 -10.18 -20.60 -31.18
CA ILE A 564 -10.62 -21.46 -30.07
C ILE A 564 -9.85 -22.77 -30.17
N THR A 565 -9.24 -23.23 -29.07
CA THR A 565 -8.49 -24.51 -29.02
C THR A 565 -8.88 -25.29 -27.78
N VAL A 566 -9.15 -26.58 -27.95
CA VAL A 566 -9.43 -27.51 -26.85
C VAL A 566 -8.59 -28.78 -26.96
N SER A 567 -8.31 -29.39 -25.83
CA SER A 567 -7.66 -30.70 -25.70
C SER A 567 -8.67 -31.77 -25.34
N VAL A 568 -8.43 -33.01 -25.76
CA VAL A 568 -9.33 -34.15 -25.58
C VAL A 568 -8.56 -35.38 -25.09
N THR A 569 -8.97 -35.89 -23.94
CA THR A 569 -8.49 -37.18 -23.38
C THR A 569 -9.64 -38.15 -23.17
N ASP A 570 -9.33 -39.43 -22.99
CA ASP A 570 -10.28 -40.41 -22.44
C ASP A 570 -10.19 -40.48 -20.90
N ASP A 571 -11.01 -41.33 -20.28
CA ASP A 571 -11.06 -41.57 -18.84
C ASP A 571 -9.78 -42.23 -18.26
N GLU A 572 -8.98 -42.90 -19.09
CA GLU A 572 -7.62 -43.35 -18.73
C GLU A 572 -6.57 -42.21 -18.87
N ASN A 573 -7.00 -41.00 -19.26
CA ASN A 573 -6.21 -39.79 -19.52
C ASN A 573 -5.28 -39.87 -20.76
N TYR A 574 -5.47 -40.84 -21.64
CA TYR A 574 -4.76 -40.88 -22.92
C TYR A 574 -5.36 -39.88 -23.91
N LYS A 575 -4.53 -39.43 -24.86
CA LYS A 575 -4.92 -38.46 -25.89
C LYS A 575 -5.83 -39.11 -26.94
N VAL A 576 -7.01 -38.56 -27.15
CA VAL A 576 -7.92 -39.02 -28.21
C VAL A 576 -7.31 -38.70 -29.58
N ASN A 577 -7.07 -39.73 -30.39
CA ASN A 577 -6.30 -39.62 -31.63
C ASN A 577 -7.14 -39.60 -32.91
N LYS A 578 -8.47 -39.79 -32.81
CA LYS A 578 -9.44 -39.71 -33.92
C LYS A 578 -10.79 -39.21 -33.40
N GLY A 579 -11.51 -38.44 -34.22
CA GLY A 579 -12.86 -37.93 -33.92
C GLY A 579 -13.10 -36.54 -34.51
N GLN A 580 -14.26 -35.96 -34.19
CA GLN A 580 -14.64 -34.60 -34.57
C GLN A 580 -15.24 -33.86 -33.37
N ILE A 581 -15.04 -32.54 -33.33
CA ILE A 581 -15.68 -31.63 -32.38
C ILE A 581 -16.50 -30.61 -33.17
N LYS A 582 -17.77 -30.45 -32.79
CA LYS A 582 -18.63 -29.35 -33.22
C LYS A 582 -18.47 -28.16 -32.25
N TYR A 583 -18.28 -26.97 -32.79
CA TYR A 583 -18.10 -25.74 -32.04
C TYR A 583 -19.31 -24.81 -32.15
N TYR A 584 -19.63 -24.14 -31.06
CA TYR A 584 -20.76 -23.21 -30.97
C TYR A 584 -20.38 -21.97 -30.15
N ILE A 585 -21.01 -20.82 -30.41
CA ILE A 585 -21.00 -19.64 -29.53
C ILE A 585 -22.44 -19.34 -29.13
N ASN A 586 -22.73 -19.23 -27.82
CA ASN A 586 -24.08 -19.02 -27.29
C ASN A 586 -25.15 -19.98 -27.89
N ASN A 587 -24.75 -21.23 -28.18
CA ASN A 587 -25.49 -22.29 -28.88
C ASN A 587 -25.67 -22.15 -30.40
N GLU A 588 -25.21 -21.07 -31.03
CA GLU A 588 -25.14 -20.94 -32.49
C GLU A 588 -23.92 -21.71 -33.04
N TYR A 589 -24.11 -22.51 -34.10
CA TYR A 589 -23.07 -23.39 -34.65
C TYR A 589 -22.08 -22.63 -35.54
N ILE A 590 -20.79 -22.65 -35.18
CA ILE A 590 -19.72 -21.95 -35.92
C ILE A 590 -18.83 -22.87 -36.76
N GLY A 591 -18.95 -24.20 -36.63
CA GLY A 591 -18.23 -25.16 -37.47
C GLY A 591 -17.83 -26.46 -36.78
N THR A 592 -17.15 -27.34 -37.53
CA THR A 592 -16.64 -28.63 -37.05
C THR A 592 -15.16 -28.76 -37.38
N ALA A 593 -14.35 -29.24 -36.43
CA ALA A 593 -12.94 -29.56 -36.66
C ALA A 593 -12.61 -31.00 -36.23
N GLY A 594 -11.58 -31.58 -36.84
CA GLY A 594 -11.08 -32.91 -36.48
C GLY A 594 -10.27 -32.90 -35.18
N VAL A 595 -10.21 -34.05 -34.49
CA VAL A 595 -9.32 -34.25 -33.33
C VAL A 595 -8.06 -35.00 -33.78
N SER A 596 -6.89 -34.41 -33.53
CA SER A 596 -5.58 -35.01 -33.85
C SER A 596 -4.63 -34.86 -32.67
N LYS A 597 -3.93 -35.95 -32.29
CA LYS A 597 -2.97 -36.01 -31.16
C LYS A 597 -3.52 -35.41 -29.84
N GLY A 598 -4.82 -35.55 -29.59
CA GLY A 598 -5.51 -35.02 -28.41
C GLY A 598 -5.85 -33.52 -28.44
N THR A 599 -5.87 -32.87 -29.61
CA THR A 599 -6.18 -31.44 -29.76
C THR A 599 -7.14 -31.19 -30.93
N SER A 600 -7.97 -30.14 -30.83
CA SER A 600 -8.78 -29.60 -31.93
C SER A 600 -8.92 -28.08 -31.81
N SER A 601 -9.02 -27.37 -32.94
CA SER A 601 -9.06 -25.91 -33.00
C SER A 601 -9.96 -25.40 -34.14
N ILE A 602 -10.53 -24.20 -33.97
CA ILE A 602 -11.31 -23.49 -35.00
C ILE A 602 -11.06 -21.97 -34.92
N THR A 603 -11.05 -21.28 -36.07
CA THR A 603 -10.96 -19.81 -36.16
C THR A 603 -12.36 -19.19 -36.18
N TYR A 604 -12.54 -18.07 -35.49
CA TYR A 604 -13.80 -17.32 -35.41
C TYR A 604 -13.53 -15.81 -35.49
N VAL A 605 -14.53 -15.02 -35.91
CA VAL A 605 -14.50 -13.54 -35.92
C VAL A 605 -15.73 -13.05 -35.15
N PRO A 606 -15.59 -12.44 -33.96
CA PRO A 606 -16.73 -11.95 -33.21
C PRO A 606 -17.39 -10.73 -33.89
N PRO A 607 -18.72 -10.72 -34.08
CA PRO A 607 -19.44 -9.55 -34.62
C PRO A 607 -19.53 -8.42 -33.59
N SER A 608 -19.86 -7.20 -34.05
CA SER A 608 -20.11 -6.03 -33.19
C SER A 608 -21.17 -6.29 -32.10
N ALA A 609 -22.14 -7.17 -32.36
CA ALA A 609 -23.13 -7.61 -31.39
C ALA A 609 -22.54 -8.26 -30.12
N TYR A 610 -21.28 -8.74 -30.18
CA TYR A 610 -20.56 -9.30 -29.03
C TYR A 610 -19.53 -8.33 -28.42
N ASP A 611 -19.39 -7.11 -28.92
CA ASP A 611 -18.39 -6.18 -28.40
C ASP A 611 -18.59 -5.84 -26.92
N GLY A 612 -17.48 -5.79 -26.16
CA GLY A 612 -17.46 -5.63 -24.71
C GLY A 612 -18.07 -6.78 -23.89
N LYS A 613 -18.50 -7.88 -24.51
CA LYS A 613 -19.26 -8.95 -23.84
C LYS A 613 -18.42 -10.20 -23.56
N THR A 614 -18.80 -10.90 -22.50
CA THR A 614 -18.40 -12.29 -22.29
C THR A 614 -19.48 -13.20 -22.88
N VAL A 615 -19.10 -14.05 -23.83
CA VAL A 615 -19.97 -15.06 -24.46
C VAL A 615 -19.49 -16.46 -24.10
N THR A 616 -20.36 -17.47 -24.19
CA THR A 616 -19.98 -18.86 -23.89
C THR A 616 -19.68 -19.60 -25.19
N TYR A 617 -18.48 -20.15 -25.32
CA TYR A 617 -18.19 -21.11 -26.39
C TYR A 617 -18.42 -22.54 -25.90
N TYR A 618 -18.88 -23.41 -26.81
CA TYR A 618 -19.08 -24.84 -26.57
C TYR A 618 -18.26 -25.67 -27.56
N ALA A 619 -17.78 -26.81 -27.10
CA ALA A 619 -17.05 -27.81 -27.87
C ALA A 619 -17.64 -29.19 -27.56
N ASN A 620 -18.30 -29.81 -28.55
CA ASN A 620 -19.04 -31.05 -28.40
C ASN A 620 -18.38 -32.16 -29.24
N TYR A 621 -17.79 -33.16 -28.59
CA TYR A 621 -17.14 -34.32 -29.24
C TYR A 621 -18.18 -35.35 -29.71
N VAL A 622 -18.03 -35.82 -30.95
CA VAL A 622 -18.99 -36.73 -31.59
C VAL A 622 -18.70 -38.19 -31.25
N LYS A 623 -19.70 -38.87 -30.66
CA LYS A 623 -19.70 -40.31 -30.31
C LYS A 623 -19.33 -41.19 -31.50
N ASN A 624 -18.59 -42.27 -31.24
CA ASN A 624 -18.19 -43.26 -32.24
C ASN A 624 -18.11 -44.68 -31.65
N ASP A 625 -17.47 -45.62 -32.36
CA ASP A 625 -17.34 -47.03 -31.94
C ASP A 625 -16.56 -47.24 -30.63
N PHE A 626 -15.66 -46.31 -30.28
CA PHE A 626 -14.72 -46.45 -29.15
C PHE A 626 -14.98 -45.43 -28.04
N TYR A 627 -15.42 -44.23 -28.41
CA TYR A 627 -15.54 -43.07 -27.53
C TYR A 627 -16.99 -42.56 -27.43
N GLU A 628 -17.44 -42.26 -26.22
CA GLU A 628 -18.70 -41.55 -25.96
C GLU A 628 -18.59 -40.05 -26.20
N SER A 629 -19.74 -39.42 -26.47
CA SER A 629 -19.85 -37.97 -26.70
C SER A 629 -19.80 -37.18 -25.40
N THR A 630 -18.95 -36.17 -25.35
CA THR A 630 -18.86 -35.20 -24.25
C THR A 630 -18.98 -33.78 -24.77
N SER A 631 -19.68 -32.94 -24.02
CA SER A 631 -19.77 -31.49 -24.25
C SER A 631 -18.94 -30.74 -23.21
N TYR A 632 -18.33 -29.64 -23.63
CA TYR A 632 -17.56 -28.74 -22.77
C TYR A 632 -17.87 -27.30 -23.14
N SER A 633 -17.84 -26.40 -22.15
CA SER A 633 -18.05 -24.97 -22.35
C SER A 633 -17.09 -24.13 -21.52
N ASN A 634 -16.69 -22.97 -22.04
CA ASN A 634 -15.92 -21.96 -21.31
C ASN A 634 -16.21 -20.56 -21.89
N THR A 635 -15.71 -19.52 -21.25
CA THR A 635 -15.93 -18.13 -21.67
C THR A 635 -15.01 -17.72 -22.83
N MET A 636 -15.55 -16.87 -23.69
CA MET A 636 -14.79 -15.99 -24.57
C MET A 636 -15.07 -14.55 -24.13
N ILE A 637 -14.03 -13.78 -23.78
CA ILE A 637 -14.14 -12.34 -23.55
C ILE A 637 -13.82 -11.63 -24.87
N VAL A 638 -14.78 -10.90 -25.40
CA VAL A 638 -14.62 -10.07 -26.60
C VAL A 638 -14.39 -8.63 -26.13
N ALA A 639 -13.16 -8.15 -26.30
CA ALA A 639 -12.75 -6.81 -25.93
C ALA A 639 -13.01 -5.79 -27.05
N HIS A 640 -13.19 -4.53 -26.63
CA HIS A 640 -13.26 -3.37 -27.52
C HIS A 640 -12.02 -3.25 -28.41
N GLN A 641 -12.21 -2.69 -29.60
CA GLN A 641 -11.12 -2.41 -30.55
C GLN A 641 -10.10 -1.41 -29.99
N LYS A 642 -8.88 -1.44 -30.54
CA LYS A 642 -7.81 -0.49 -30.20
C LYS A 642 -7.83 0.80 -31.04
N THR A 643 -8.48 0.79 -32.18
CA THR A 643 -8.76 2.01 -32.96
C THR A 643 -10.19 1.95 -33.45
N VAL A 644 -10.94 3.02 -33.23
CA VAL A 644 -12.30 3.18 -33.80
C VAL A 644 -12.40 4.49 -34.55
N TYR A 645 -13.25 4.51 -35.57
CA TYR A 645 -13.47 5.65 -36.46
C TYR A 645 -14.86 6.21 -36.21
N VAL A 646 -14.98 7.54 -36.26
CA VAL A 646 -16.26 8.27 -36.08
C VAL A 646 -16.42 9.26 -37.23
N SER A 647 -17.61 9.33 -37.79
CA SER A 647 -17.96 10.26 -38.86
C SER A 647 -19.40 10.77 -38.67
N PRO A 648 -19.74 12.03 -39.02
CA PRO A 648 -21.11 12.53 -38.91
C PRO A 648 -22.13 11.71 -39.71
N ASN A 649 -21.65 11.03 -40.77
CA ASN A 649 -22.43 10.16 -41.65
C ASN A 649 -22.40 8.66 -41.24
N GLY A 650 -21.74 8.32 -40.12
CA GLY A 650 -21.66 6.95 -39.61
C GLY A 650 -22.93 6.47 -38.90
N SER A 651 -22.86 5.30 -38.28
CA SER A 651 -23.93 4.76 -37.42
C SER A 651 -23.36 4.12 -36.16
N ASP A 652 -24.01 4.37 -35.02
CA ASP A 652 -23.70 3.73 -33.72
C ASP A 652 -24.22 2.27 -33.64
N THR A 653 -24.62 1.69 -34.78
CA THR A 653 -24.87 0.26 -34.97
C THR A 653 -23.73 -0.46 -35.70
N ASN A 654 -22.74 0.29 -36.19
CA ASN A 654 -21.63 -0.26 -36.98
C ASN A 654 -20.59 -0.96 -36.09
N LEU A 655 -19.53 -1.49 -36.68
CA LEU A 655 -18.38 -2.03 -35.95
C LEU A 655 -17.44 -0.92 -35.43
N GLY A 656 -17.47 0.28 -36.01
CA GLY A 656 -16.51 1.35 -35.69
C GLY A 656 -15.18 1.22 -36.43
N ASP A 657 -15.07 0.31 -37.41
CA ASP A 657 -13.92 0.22 -38.31
C ASP A 657 -13.90 1.37 -39.34
N GLN A 658 -12.87 1.42 -40.20
CA GLN A 658 -12.69 2.53 -41.14
C GLN A 658 -13.73 2.59 -42.27
N ALA A 659 -14.29 1.45 -42.69
CA ALA A 659 -15.37 1.38 -43.67
C ALA A 659 -16.76 1.56 -43.01
N HIS A 660 -16.89 1.14 -41.75
CA HIS A 660 -18.13 1.23 -40.99
C HIS A 660 -17.94 2.06 -39.70
N PRO A 661 -17.71 3.38 -39.80
CA PRO A 661 -17.46 4.24 -38.64
C PRO A 661 -18.71 4.43 -37.77
N PHE A 662 -18.50 4.69 -36.48
CA PHE A 662 -19.52 5.16 -35.56
C PHE A 662 -20.03 6.56 -35.93
N LYS A 663 -21.17 6.97 -35.37
CA LYS A 663 -21.75 8.31 -35.57
C LYS A 663 -21.36 9.27 -34.46
N THR A 664 -21.42 8.84 -33.20
CA THR A 664 -21.22 9.72 -32.03
C THR A 664 -19.93 9.44 -31.29
N LEU A 665 -19.30 10.50 -30.79
CA LEU A 665 -18.11 10.39 -29.95
C LEU A 665 -18.42 9.72 -28.61
N GLN A 666 -19.62 9.91 -28.05
CA GLN A 666 -20.02 9.24 -26.81
C GLN A 666 -20.12 7.72 -26.99
N HIS A 667 -20.64 7.23 -28.12
CA HIS A 667 -20.64 5.80 -28.42
C HIS A 667 -19.22 5.25 -28.64
N ALA A 668 -18.38 5.98 -29.37
CA ALA A 668 -16.97 5.60 -29.57
C ALA A 668 -16.19 5.51 -28.25
N VAL A 669 -16.47 6.40 -27.29
CA VAL A 669 -15.88 6.41 -25.94
C VAL A 669 -16.29 5.18 -25.11
N SER A 670 -17.47 4.60 -25.33
CA SER A 670 -17.91 3.38 -24.63
C SER A 670 -17.57 2.07 -25.36
N HIS A 671 -16.95 2.13 -26.54
CA HIS A 671 -16.58 0.96 -27.35
C HIS A 671 -15.11 1.01 -27.82
N ILE A 672 -14.24 1.56 -26.97
CA ILE A 672 -12.79 1.65 -27.17
C ILE A 672 -12.05 1.03 -25.98
N THR A 673 -10.95 0.32 -26.23
CA THR A 673 -10.12 -0.25 -25.16
C THR A 673 -9.22 0.80 -24.47
N LEU A 674 -8.71 0.46 -23.28
CA LEU A 674 -7.74 1.28 -22.55
C LEU A 674 -6.46 1.50 -23.40
N PHE A 675 -6.03 2.76 -23.49
CA PHE A 675 -4.99 3.28 -24.40
C PHE A 675 -5.32 3.11 -25.90
N GLY A 676 -6.60 3.01 -26.25
CA GLY A 676 -7.08 3.05 -27.63
C GLY A 676 -7.15 4.46 -28.22
N THR A 677 -7.40 4.52 -29.54
CA THR A 677 -7.47 5.76 -30.32
C THR A 677 -8.81 5.90 -31.03
N ILE A 678 -9.50 7.01 -30.79
CA ILE A 678 -10.68 7.43 -31.55
C ILE A 678 -10.22 8.36 -32.66
N LYS A 679 -10.52 8.01 -33.92
CA LYS A 679 -10.21 8.84 -35.10
C LYS A 679 -11.47 9.51 -35.63
N LEU A 680 -11.43 10.83 -35.76
CA LEU A 680 -12.55 11.64 -36.26
C LEU A 680 -12.32 12.03 -37.72
N SER A 681 -13.30 11.75 -38.58
CA SER A 681 -13.31 12.33 -39.93
C SER A 681 -13.47 13.86 -39.87
N SER A 682 -13.22 14.55 -40.98
CA SER A 682 -13.68 15.94 -41.15
C SER A 682 -15.18 16.06 -40.85
N GLY A 683 -15.60 17.19 -40.30
CA GLY A 683 -16.98 17.49 -39.91
C GLY A 683 -17.15 17.90 -38.45
N THR A 684 -18.41 18.05 -38.03
CA THR A 684 -18.78 18.50 -36.68
C THR A 684 -19.42 17.37 -35.88
N PHE A 685 -18.95 17.18 -34.65
CA PHE A 685 -19.42 16.18 -33.70
C PHE A 685 -19.99 16.89 -32.47
N TYR A 686 -21.30 16.81 -32.27
CA TYR A 686 -21.96 17.38 -31.10
C TYR A 686 -21.71 16.50 -29.87
N ALA A 687 -21.22 17.10 -28.79
CA ALA A 687 -20.76 16.37 -27.61
C ALA A 687 -20.97 17.21 -26.33
N SER A 688 -21.55 16.60 -25.30
CA SER A 688 -21.73 17.22 -23.98
C SER A 688 -21.72 16.16 -22.89
N GLY A 689 -21.17 16.48 -21.72
CA GLY A 689 -21.21 15.61 -20.54
C GLY A 689 -20.42 14.30 -20.67
N ILE A 690 -19.56 14.14 -21.68
CA ILE A 690 -18.84 12.89 -21.93
C ILE A 690 -17.94 12.58 -20.74
N LYS A 691 -18.20 11.43 -20.10
CA LYS A 691 -17.38 10.91 -18.99
C LYS A 691 -16.26 10.07 -19.56
N LEU A 692 -15.05 10.30 -19.08
CA LEU A 692 -13.85 9.59 -19.50
C LEU A 692 -13.24 8.86 -18.31
N ASP A 693 -13.54 7.56 -18.27
CA ASP A 693 -13.16 6.65 -17.20
C ASP A 693 -11.86 5.86 -17.49
N GLU A 694 -11.46 5.80 -18.77
CA GLU A 694 -10.28 5.10 -19.27
C GLU A 694 -9.37 6.06 -20.05
N SER A 695 -8.07 5.73 -20.15
CA SER A 695 -7.11 6.56 -20.90
C SER A 695 -7.25 6.35 -22.41
N ILE A 696 -7.39 7.43 -23.19
CA ILE A 696 -7.61 7.37 -24.65
C ILE A 696 -6.91 8.51 -25.39
N SER A 697 -6.75 8.33 -26.71
CA SER A 697 -6.40 9.42 -27.64
C SER A 697 -7.58 9.73 -28.56
N ILE A 698 -7.86 11.01 -28.81
CA ILE A 698 -8.85 11.47 -29.78
C ILE A 698 -8.10 12.30 -30.84
N VAL A 699 -8.12 11.85 -32.10
CA VAL A 699 -7.32 12.40 -33.19
C VAL A 699 -8.23 12.83 -34.33
N GLY A 700 -8.14 14.10 -34.73
CA GLY A 700 -8.91 14.67 -35.83
C GLY A 700 -8.19 14.61 -37.17
N SER A 701 -8.94 14.93 -38.23
CA SER A 701 -8.43 15.13 -39.59
C SER A 701 -7.73 16.50 -39.78
N GLY A 702 -7.45 17.23 -38.70
CA GLY A 702 -6.88 18.59 -38.66
C GLY A 702 -7.82 19.61 -38.02
N ARG A 703 -7.26 20.57 -37.26
CA ARG A 703 -8.04 21.49 -36.41
C ARG A 703 -9.03 22.36 -37.18
N ASP A 704 -8.72 22.71 -38.42
CA ASP A 704 -9.58 23.51 -39.31
C ASP A 704 -10.58 22.65 -40.12
N LYS A 705 -10.63 21.33 -39.87
CA LYS A 705 -11.54 20.38 -40.53
C LYS A 705 -12.41 19.58 -39.57
N THR A 706 -12.02 19.49 -38.29
CA THR A 706 -12.61 18.59 -37.29
C THR A 706 -13.07 19.39 -36.08
N PHE A 707 -14.37 19.39 -35.81
CA PHE A 707 -14.98 20.22 -34.77
C PHE A 707 -15.71 19.36 -33.76
N ILE A 708 -15.40 19.51 -32.47
CA ILE A 708 -16.21 18.99 -31.37
C ILE A 708 -16.96 20.18 -30.78
N ASP A 709 -18.28 20.14 -30.82
CA ASP A 709 -19.14 21.28 -30.48
C ASP A 709 -20.02 20.98 -29.25
N GLY A 710 -19.87 21.82 -28.22
CA GLY A 710 -20.62 21.70 -26.96
C GLY A 710 -22.01 22.31 -26.94
N SER A 711 -22.40 23.00 -28.04
CA SER A 711 -23.72 23.59 -28.27
C SER A 711 -24.27 24.47 -27.14
N SER A 712 -23.37 25.07 -26.33
CA SER A 712 -23.68 25.83 -25.12
C SER A 712 -24.57 25.10 -24.10
N SER A 713 -24.52 23.77 -24.09
CA SER A 713 -25.43 22.85 -23.37
C SER A 713 -25.48 22.95 -21.84
N GLY A 714 -24.59 23.72 -21.20
CA GLY A 714 -24.58 23.94 -19.75
C GLY A 714 -23.72 22.95 -18.94
N SER A 715 -23.15 21.93 -19.59
CA SER A 715 -22.15 21.02 -19.02
C SER A 715 -20.83 21.04 -19.81
N SER A 716 -19.72 20.72 -19.15
CA SER A 716 -18.41 20.46 -19.79
C SER A 716 -18.53 19.38 -20.86
N ILE A 717 -17.91 19.58 -22.02
CA ILE A 717 -17.87 18.59 -23.12
C ILE A 717 -17.25 17.27 -22.64
N PHE A 718 -16.11 17.34 -21.93
CA PHE A 718 -15.40 16.19 -21.36
C PHE A 718 -15.19 16.33 -19.85
N ASN A 719 -15.34 15.21 -19.13
CA ASN A 719 -15.30 15.14 -17.67
C ASN A 719 -14.45 13.93 -17.24
N ILE A 720 -13.25 14.19 -16.72
CA ILE A 720 -12.27 13.18 -16.27
C ILE A 720 -12.11 13.28 -14.74
N SER A 721 -12.78 12.42 -13.98
CA SER A 721 -12.72 12.43 -12.50
C SER A 721 -11.51 11.69 -11.93
N LYS A 722 -10.95 10.73 -12.67
CA LYS A 722 -9.86 9.84 -12.23
C LYS A 722 -8.48 10.45 -12.48
N ARG A 723 -7.63 10.51 -11.43
CA ARG A 723 -6.25 11.01 -11.51
C ARG A 723 -5.29 10.16 -12.37
N ASN A 724 -5.62 8.90 -12.61
CA ASN A 724 -4.80 7.96 -13.40
C ASN A 724 -5.26 7.83 -14.86
N VAL A 725 -6.23 8.62 -15.31
CA VAL A 725 -6.65 8.70 -16.72
C VAL A 725 -5.77 9.70 -17.46
N LEU A 726 -5.38 9.35 -18.69
CA LEU A 726 -4.77 10.25 -19.66
C LEU A 726 -5.73 10.46 -20.83
N LEU A 727 -6.10 11.72 -21.11
CA LEU A 727 -6.67 12.11 -22.39
C LEU A 727 -5.58 12.77 -23.26
N THR A 728 -5.43 12.31 -24.50
CA THR A 728 -4.68 13.01 -25.54
C THR A 728 -5.63 13.51 -26.62
N ILE A 729 -5.48 14.79 -27.01
CA ILE A 729 -6.24 15.42 -28.09
C ILE A 729 -5.23 15.89 -29.15
N ASP A 730 -5.48 15.56 -30.42
CA ASP A 730 -4.63 16.00 -31.53
C ASP A 730 -5.46 16.41 -32.76
N GLY A 731 -5.11 17.55 -33.36
CA GLY A 731 -5.68 18.00 -34.63
C GLY A 731 -7.19 18.32 -34.62
N ILE A 732 -7.73 18.92 -33.55
CA ILE A 732 -9.18 19.16 -33.36
C ILE A 732 -9.46 20.60 -32.93
N THR A 733 -10.56 21.21 -33.42
CA THR A 733 -11.17 22.39 -32.77
C THR A 733 -12.24 21.92 -31.77
N ILE A 734 -12.12 22.31 -30.50
CA ILE A 734 -13.15 22.10 -29.46
C ILE A 734 -13.79 23.45 -29.13
N GLN A 735 -15.09 23.57 -29.33
CA GLN A 735 -15.76 24.86 -29.32
C GLN A 735 -17.15 24.87 -28.69
N ASN A 736 -17.61 26.08 -28.35
CA ASN A 736 -18.96 26.36 -27.87
C ASN A 736 -19.39 25.52 -26.64
N GLY A 737 -18.43 24.96 -25.90
CA GLY A 737 -18.67 24.28 -24.63
C GLY A 737 -18.99 25.31 -23.54
N LYS A 738 -19.99 25.03 -22.71
CA LYS A 738 -20.44 25.95 -21.65
C LYS A 738 -20.77 25.16 -20.40
N SER A 739 -20.16 25.50 -19.26
CA SER A 739 -20.50 24.90 -17.97
C SER A 739 -20.92 25.96 -16.94
N ASN A 740 -22.04 25.70 -16.28
CA ASN A 740 -22.56 26.52 -15.17
C ASN A 740 -22.23 25.92 -13.78
N THR A 741 -21.64 24.74 -13.73
CA THR A 741 -21.32 24.01 -12.49
C THR A 741 -20.04 24.58 -11.86
N GLU A 742 -19.93 24.59 -10.53
CA GLU A 742 -18.70 25.03 -9.85
C GLU A 742 -17.51 24.09 -10.12
N PHE A 743 -16.28 24.62 -10.03
CA PHE A 743 -15.03 23.86 -10.25
C PHE A 743 -14.97 23.12 -11.60
N SER A 744 -15.55 23.72 -12.64
CA SER A 744 -15.77 23.13 -13.96
C SER A 744 -15.10 23.96 -15.07
N ALA A 745 -15.35 23.62 -16.34
CA ALA A 745 -15.01 24.48 -17.48
C ALA A 745 -15.91 24.20 -18.69
N GLY A 746 -15.90 25.10 -19.67
CA GLY A 746 -16.73 24.95 -20.88
C GLY A 746 -16.42 23.70 -21.69
N ALA A 747 -15.13 23.39 -21.92
CA ALA A 747 -14.73 22.24 -22.73
C ALA A 747 -14.30 21.03 -21.89
N ILE A 748 -13.30 21.16 -21.02
CA ILE A 748 -12.68 20.01 -20.32
C ILE A 748 -12.51 20.29 -18.83
N VAL A 749 -13.09 19.44 -17.98
CA VAL A 749 -12.74 19.36 -16.55
C VAL A 749 -12.00 18.05 -16.28
N THR A 750 -10.80 18.13 -15.68
CA THR A 750 -9.95 16.96 -15.44
C THR A 750 -9.25 16.93 -14.09
N SER A 751 -9.16 15.74 -13.51
CA SER A 751 -8.18 15.39 -12.47
C SER A 751 -7.05 14.49 -13.01
N GLY A 752 -7.24 13.91 -14.20
CA GLY A 752 -6.24 13.11 -14.91
C GLY A 752 -5.29 13.96 -15.75
N LYS A 753 -4.29 13.32 -16.36
CA LYS A 753 -3.34 14.00 -17.26
C LYS A 753 -4.04 14.38 -18.57
N LEU A 754 -3.71 15.57 -19.10
CA LEU A 754 -4.24 16.09 -20.35
C LEU A 754 -3.10 16.53 -21.28
N ASN A 755 -2.97 15.85 -22.42
CA ASN A 755 -2.08 16.22 -23.52
C ASN A 755 -2.91 16.85 -24.65
N ILE A 756 -2.50 18.00 -25.18
CA ILE A 756 -3.18 18.71 -26.26
C ILE A 756 -2.15 19.13 -27.31
N ASN A 757 -2.33 18.68 -28.55
CA ASN A 757 -1.44 18.98 -29.66
C ASN A 757 -2.23 19.54 -30.85
N ASN A 758 -1.62 20.44 -31.63
CA ASN A 758 -2.08 20.85 -32.97
C ASN A 758 -3.57 21.27 -33.04
N SER A 759 -4.14 21.81 -31.95
CA SER A 759 -5.59 21.93 -31.74
C SER A 759 -6.06 23.37 -31.56
N ARG A 760 -7.37 23.58 -31.36
CA ARG A 760 -7.94 24.90 -31.05
C ARG A 760 -9.06 24.80 -30.01
N PHE A 761 -9.09 25.69 -29.04
CA PHE A 761 -10.19 25.88 -28.08
C PHE A 761 -10.86 27.22 -28.33
N ARG A 762 -12.11 27.23 -28.81
CA ARG A 762 -12.79 28.46 -29.25
C ARG A 762 -14.16 28.68 -28.59
N ASN A 763 -14.43 29.90 -28.13
CA ASN A 763 -15.74 30.31 -27.58
C ASN A 763 -16.23 29.45 -26.39
N ASN A 764 -15.33 28.85 -25.60
CA ASN A 764 -15.74 28.04 -24.45
C ASN A 764 -15.95 28.91 -23.20
N ILE A 765 -17.00 28.62 -22.43
CA ILE A 765 -17.52 29.49 -21.37
C ILE A 765 -17.62 28.75 -20.02
N GLY A 766 -16.94 29.28 -19.00
CA GLY A 766 -17.12 28.88 -17.60
C GLY A 766 -17.92 29.93 -16.84
N SER A 767 -19.17 29.63 -16.47
CA SER A 767 -20.02 30.56 -15.69
C SER A 767 -20.28 30.11 -14.25
N GLY A 768 -19.92 28.88 -13.89
CA GLY A 768 -19.91 28.43 -12.49
C GLY A 768 -18.79 29.10 -11.67
N ALA A 769 -18.90 29.06 -10.34
CA ALA A 769 -17.82 29.55 -9.47
C ALA A 769 -16.54 28.73 -9.65
N TYR A 770 -15.38 29.36 -9.43
CA TYR A 770 -14.06 28.73 -9.51
C TYR A 770 -13.81 27.91 -10.79
N SER A 771 -14.44 28.27 -11.91
CA SER A 771 -14.39 27.54 -13.18
C SER A 771 -13.40 28.15 -14.17
N GLY A 772 -12.85 27.34 -15.07
CA GLY A 772 -12.07 27.81 -16.22
C GLY A 772 -12.94 28.03 -17.46
N GLY A 773 -12.49 28.83 -18.43
CA GLY A 773 -13.28 29.08 -19.65
C GLY A 773 -13.31 27.86 -20.58
N ALA A 774 -12.14 27.38 -20.99
CA ALA A 774 -12.00 26.16 -21.77
C ALA A 774 -11.63 24.94 -20.89
N ILE A 775 -10.62 25.08 -20.03
CA ILE A 775 -10.04 23.95 -19.27
C ILE A 775 -10.01 24.24 -17.77
N TYR A 776 -10.41 23.26 -16.97
CA TYR A 776 -10.14 23.16 -15.53
C TYR A 776 -9.32 21.90 -15.26
N THR A 777 -8.20 22.01 -14.55
CA THR A 777 -7.33 20.86 -14.26
C THR A 777 -6.78 20.84 -12.82
N ASN A 778 -6.78 19.66 -12.20
CA ASN A 778 -5.84 19.31 -11.12
C ASN A 778 -4.88 18.16 -11.46
N GLY A 779 -4.83 17.73 -12.73
CA GLY A 779 -3.79 16.87 -13.27
C GLY A 779 -2.74 17.66 -14.06
N ILE A 780 -1.65 17.00 -14.46
CA ILE A 780 -0.63 17.61 -15.31
C ILE A 780 -1.24 17.97 -16.67
N LEU A 781 -1.00 19.20 -17.12
CA LEU A 781 -1.45 19.71 -18.41
C LEU A 781 -0.23 19.95 -19.32
N THR A 782 -0.28 19.45 -20.55
CA THR A 782 0.73 19.68 -21.58
C THR A 782 0.05 20.12 -22.86
N VAL A 783 0.41 21.31 -23.37
CA VAL A 783 -0.22 21.96 -24.51
C VAL A 783 0.84 22.39 -25.52
N THR A 784 0.71 21.96 -26.77
CA THR A 784 1.68 22.21 -27.85
C THR A 784 0.96 22.65 -29.13
N ASN A 785 1.50 23.64 -29.88
CA ASN A 785 0.97 24.11 -31.18
C ASN A 785 -0.57 24.30 -31.18
N THR A 786 -1.10 24.98 -30.16
CA THR A 786 -2.54 25.05 -29.91
C THR A 786 -3.01 26.48 -29.71
N GLU A 787 -4.19 26.77 -30.25
CA GLU A 787 -4.82 28.09 -30.23
C GLU A 787 -5.96 28.14 -29.19
N PHE A 788 -5.97 29.12 -28.29
CA PHE A 788 -7.10 29.42 -27.40
C PHE A 788 -7.67 30.79 -27.79
N VAL A 789 -8.90 30.81 -28.29
CA VAL A 789 -9.52 31.99 -28.91
C VAL A 789 -10.89 32.27 -28.29
N ASN A 790 -11.11 33.50 -27.80
CA ASN A 790 -12.41 33.94 -27.26
C ASN A 790 -12.99 33.04 -26.15
N ASN A 791 -12.16 32.37 -25.34
CA ASN A 791 -12.68 31.65 -24.17
C ASN A 791 -12.97 32.64 -23.03
N VAL A 792 -14.02 32.39 -22.25
CA VAL A 792 -14.60 33.38 -21.33
C VAL A 792 -14.92 32.78 -19.95
N VAL A 793 -14.65 33.54 -18.89
CA VAL A 793 -15.23 33.30 -17.55
C VAL A 793 -16.00 34.52 -17.08
N SER A 794 -17.26 34.32 -16.66
CA SER A 794 -18.20 35.37 -16.25
C SER A 794 -19.04 34.96 -15.03
N ASN A 795 -18.52 35.28 -13.85
CA ASN A 795 -19.11 35.11 -12.52
C ASN A 795 -18.56 36.20 -11.54
N VAL A 796 -18.99 36.23 -10.28
CA VAL A 796 -18.61 37.29 -9.30
C VAL A 796 -17.09 37.40 -9.06
N ASN A 797 -16.37 36.28 -8.97
CA ASN A 797 -14.93 36.22 -8.69
C ASN A 797 -14.20 35.52 -9.86
N SER A 798 -14.31 36.11 -11.06
CA SER A 798 -13.95 35.45 -12.31
C SER A 798 -12.44 35.25 -12.48
N GLN A 799 -12.03 34.02 -12.79
CA GLN A 799 -10.62 33.62 -12.84
C GLN A 799 -10.37 32.45 -13.79
N GLY A 800 -9.39 32.54 -14.69
CA GLY A 800 -9.00 31.43 -15.59
C GLY A 800 -9.75 31.41 -16.93
N GLY A 801 -9.78 32.55 -17.62
CA GLY A 801 -10.58 32.77 -18.85
C GLY A 801 -10.33 31.80 -19.99
N ALA A 802 -9.15 31.17 -20.07
CA ALA A 802 -8.92 29.98 -20.91
C ALA A 802 -8.67 28.72 -20.06
N ILE A 803 -7.73 28.79 -19.12
CA ILE A 803 -7.23 27.66 -18.32
C ILE A 803 -7.28 28.01 -16.83
N ARG A 804 -7.79 27.08 -16.01
CA ARG A 804 -7.67 27.10 -14.55
C ARG A 804 -6.92 25.86 -14.07
N SER A 805 -5.76 26.06 -13.45
CA SER A 805 -4.87 25.01 -12.93
C SER A 805 -4.78 25.09 -11.41
N TYR A 806 -4.96 23.94 -10.75
CA TYR A 806 -4.86 23.79 -9.29
C TYR A 806 -3.94 22.61 -8.91
N SER A 807 -3.03 22.80 -7.96
CA SER A 807 -2.11 21.78 -7.44
C SER A 807 -1.39 20.90 -8.50
N ASN A 808 -0.94 21.47 -9.63
CA ASN A 808 -0.31 20.71 -10.73
C ASN A 808 0.84 21.46 -11.43
N THR A 809 1.41 20.86 -12.47
CA THR A 809 2.33 21.53 -13.40
C THR A 809 1.67 21.65 -14.76
N THR A 810 1.69 22.86 -15.33
CA THR A 810 1.11 23.22 -16.63
C THR A 810 2.22 23.65 -17.58
N TYR A 811 2.37 22.92 -18.69
CA TYR A 811 3.35 23.17 -19.76
C TYR A 811 2.64 23.70 -21.01
N ILE A 812 3.14 24.80 -21.58
CA ILE A 812 2.56 25.48 -22.73
C ILE A 812 3.69 25.84 -23.70
N THR A 813 3.66 25.28 -24.91
CA THR A 813 4.74 25.40 -25.91
C THR A 813 4.19 25.76 -27.28
N ASP A 814 4.76 26.77 -27.94
CA ASP A 814 4.41 27.20 -29.31
C ASP A 814 2.90 27.47 -29.50
N CYS A 815 2.25 28.03 -28.47
CA CYS A 815 0.80 28.24 -28.45
C CYS A 815 0.40 29.69 -28.77
N ARG A 816 -0.89 29.92 -29.02
CA ARG A 816 -1.48 31.25 -29.18
C ARG A 816 -2.71 31.42 -28.29
N PHE A 817 -2.74 32.48 -27.49
CA PHE A 817 -3.88 32.88 -26.68
C PHE A 817 -4.38 34.23 -27.17
N ASP A 818 -5.51 34.23 -27.88
CA ASP A 818 -6.09 35.40 -28.53
C ASP A 818 -7.46 35.76 -27.94
N SER A 819 -7.61 37.01 -27.51
CA SER A 819 -8.91 37.59 -27.15
C SER A 819 -9.70 36.80 -26.07
N ASN A 820 -9.01 36.07 -25.17
CA ASN A 820 -9.64 35.37 -24.04
C ASN A 820 -9.95 36.36 -22.92
N ARG A 821 -11.04 36.14 -22.18
CA ARG A 821 -11.69 37.18 -21.37
C ARG A 821 -12.12 36.69 -20.00
N VAL A 822 -12.02 37.57 -19.01
CA VAL A 822 -12.47 37.29 -17.64
C VAL A 822 -13.16 38.54 -17.07
N THR A 823 -14.40 38.41 -16.60
CA THR A 823 -15.23 39.55 -16.19
C THR A 823 -16.01 39.24 -14.93
N GLY A 824 -15.66 39.88 -13.80
CA GLY A 824 -16.32 39.66 -12.51
C GLY A 824 -16.47 40.91 -11.67
N SER A 825 -17.51 40.97 -10.84
CA SER A 825 -17.86 42.16 -10.05
C SER A 825 -16.97 42.40 -8.82
N ASN A 826 -16.12 41.44 -8.44
CA ASN A 826 -15.21 41.55 -7.30
C ASN A 826 -13.74 41.20 -7.69
N SER A 827 -13.13 40.13 -7.13
CA SER A 827 -11.74 39.79 -7.43
C SER A 827 -11.62 39.01 -8.73
N THR A 828 -10.76 39.49 -9.62
CA THR A 828 -10.61 38.98 -10.99
C THR A 828 -9.13 38.75 -11.33
N GLY A 829 -8.83 37.91 -12.30
CA GLY A 829 -7.49 37.76 -12.86
C GLY A 829 -7.28 36.45 -13.60
N GLY A 830 -6.25 36.38 -14.45
CA GLY A 830 -5.99 35.23 -15.31
C GLY A 830 -7.00 35.13 -16.44
N SER A 831 -7.08 36.14 -17.32
CA SER A 831 -7.89 36.09 -18.56
C SER A 831 -7.49 34.94 -19.48
N VAL A 832 -6.26 34.45 -19.33
CA VAL A 832 -5.76 33.25 -19.97
C VAL A 832 -5.54 32.15 -18.94
N ILE A 833 -4.64 32.35 -17.97
CA ILE A 833 -4.31 31.31 -16.96
C ILE A 833 -4.57 31.83 -15.54
N TYR A 834 -5.35 31.08 -14.77
CA TYR A 834 -5.29 31.10 -13.32
C TYR A 834 -4.55 29.86 -12.83
N ALA A 835 -3.54 30.06 -11.99
CA ALA A 835 -2.74 29.01 -11.36
C ALA A 835 -2.76 29.18 -9.83
N ASP A 836 -3.05 28.10 -9.12
CA ASP A 836 -3.04 28.06 -7.66
C ASP A 836 -2.31 26.80 -7.21
N SER A 837 -1.28 27.00 -6.39
CA SER A 837 -0.36 25.96 -5.93
C SER A 837 0.21 25.15 -7.11
N SER A 838 0.40 25.82 -8.26
CA SER A 838 0.68 25.18 -9.55
C SER A 838 1.77 25.92 -10.32
N ASP A 839 2.75 25.17 -10.85
CA ASP A 839 3.82 25.73 -11.66
C ASP A 839 3.38 25.85 -13.14
N VAL A 840 3.72 26.97 -13.77
CA VAL A 840 3.32 27.33 -15.14
C VAL A 840 4.59 27.60 -15.96
N ILE A 841 4.85 26.76 -16.95
CA ILE A 841 6.02 26.85 -17.84
C ILE A 841 5.54 27.15 -19.25
N ILE A 842 5.99 28.28 -19.80
CA ILE A 842 5.56 28.83 -21.08
C ILE A 842 6.79 29.03 -21.98
N ASN A 843 6.76 28.46 -23.19
CA ASN A 843 7.80 28.65 -24.22
C ASN A 843 7.18 29.00 -25.58
N GLY A 844 7.85 29.85 -26.37
CA GLY A 844 7.48 30.13 -27.77
C GLY A 844 6.08 30.69 -28.00
N THR A 845 5.40 31.18 -26.96
CA THR A 845 3.94 31.36 -26.95
C THR A 845 3.53 32.83 -27.09
N THR A 846 2.45 33.08 -27.82
CA THR A 846 1.94 34.44 -28.12
C THR A 846 0.61 34.71 -27.41
N PHE A 847 0.53 35.82 -26.67
CA PHE A 847 -0.66 36.25 -25.92
C PHE A 847 -1.11 37.63 -26.43
N THR A 848 -2.25 37.70 -27.11
CA THR A 848 -2.73 38.91 -27.80
C THR A 848 -4.16 39.25 -27.40
N LYS A 849 -4.45 40.53 -27.11
CA LYS A 849 -5.81 41.06 -26.87
C LYS A 849 -6.59 40.40 -25.71
N ASN A 850 -5.95 39.69 -24.79
CA ASN A 850 -6.65 39.07 -23.67
C ASN A 850 -7.04 40.14 -22.63
N THR A 851 -8.26 40.05 -22.08
CA THR A 851 -8.87 41.12 -21.27
C THR A 851 -9.32 40.65 -19.88
N ALA A 852 -8.95 41.37 -18.82
CA ALA A 852 -9.48 41.15 -17.48
C ALA A 852 -10.20 42.39 -16.93
N THR A 853 -11.43 42.21 -16.44
CA THR A 853 -12.29 43.32 -15.99
C THR A 853 -12.94 43.00 -14.64
N GLY A 854 -12.80 43.89 -13.65
CA GLY A 854 -13.48 43.73 -12.36
C GLY A 854 -13.22 44.84 -11.35
N LYS A 855 -13.41 44.57 -10.05
CA LYS A 855 -13.10 45.56 -8.99
C LYS A 855 -11.66 45.44 -8.48
N TYR A 856 -11.19 44.21 -8.28
CA TYR A 856 -9.84 43.94 -7.78
C TYR A 856 -9.14 42.97 -8.73
N VAL A 857 -8.34 43.49 -9.67
CA VAL A 857 -7.67 42.68 -10.68
C VAL A 857 -6.21 42.42 -10.29
N THR A 858 -5.79 41.16 -10.29
CA THR A 858 -4.40 40.75 -10.03
C THR A 858 -3.99 39.75 -11.09
N GLY A 859 -3.04 40.11 -11.94
CA GLY A 859 -2.65 39.27 -13.08
C GLY A 859 -3.69 39.31 -14.20
N GLY A 860 -3.48 40.14 -15.23
CA GLY A 860 -4.41 40.28 -16.34
C GLY A 860 -4.43 39.05 -17.23
N VAL A 861 -3.28 38.63 -17.78
CA VAL A 861 -3.16 37.40 -18.59
C VAL A 861 -3.01 36.16 -17.71
N ILE A 862 -2.09 36.21 -16.74
CA ILE A 862 -1.70 35.13 -15.84
C ILE A 862 -1.82 35.61 -14.39
N ARG A 863 -2.60 34.88 -13.58
CA ARG A 863 -2.61 35.04 -12.10
C ARG A 863 -2.06 33.75 -11.48
N SER A 864 -0.95 33.85 -10.74
CA SER A 864 -0.37 32.72 -10.00
C SER A 864 -0.40 32.97 -8.49
N ILE A 865 -0.65 31.91 -7.72
CA ILE A 865 -0.61 31.90 -6.26
C ILE A 865 0.15 30.65 -5.82
N TYR A 866 1.17 30.80 -4.97
CA TYR A 866 2.02 29.72 -4.45
C TYR A 866 2.66 28.77 -5.50
N GLY A 867 2.86 29.22 -6.75
CA GLY A 867 3.40 28.40 -7.83
C GLY A 867 4.23 29.21 -8.84
N ALA A 868 5.34 28.65 -9.32
CA ALA A 868 6.31 29.38 -10.13
C ALA A 868 5.78 29.66 -11.55
N VAL A 869 6.15 30.82 -12.11
CA VAL A 869 5.83 31.22 -13.49
C VAL A 869 7.14 31.39 -14.26
N VAL A 870 7.36 30.53 -15.26
CA VAL A 870 8.53 30.56 -16.15
C VAL A 870 8.07 30.88 -17.56
N ILE A 871 8.64 31.94 -18.15
CA ILE A 871 8.29 32.46 -19.47
C ILE A 871 9.56 32.61 -20.30
N ASP A 872 9.66 31.88 -21.40
CA ASP A 872 10.79 31.94 -22.33
C ASP A 872 10.30 32.15 -23.78
N LYS A 873 11.05 32.91 -24.59
CA LYS A 873 10.81 33.16 -26.03
C LYS A 873 9.36 33.56 -26.39
N SER A 874 8.65 34.24 -25.49
CA SER A 874 7.21 34.46 -25.57
C SER A 874 6.84 35.93 -25.79
N THR A 875 5.68 36.19 -26.37
CA THR A 875 5.25 37.56 -26.73
C THR A 875 3.89 37.90 -26.12
N PHE A 876 3.77 39.13 -25.60
CA PHE A 876 2.56 39.63 -24.94
C PHE A 876 2.21 41.00 -25.52
N THR A 877 1.14 41.06 -26.31
CA THR A 877 0.82 42.21 -27.17
C THR A 877 -0.61 42.69 -26.93
N VAL A 878 -0.76 43.96 -26.50
CA VAL A 878 -2.07 44.62 -26.30
C VAL A 878 -3.01 43.78 -25.41
N ASN A 879 -2.50 43.24 -24.29
CA ASN A 879 -3.35 42.67 -23.25
C ASN A 879 -3.79 43.78 -22.28
N THR A 880 -5.04 43.74 -21.83
CA THR A 880 -5.69 44.90 -21.17
C THR A 880 -6.36 44.51 -19.85
N VAL A 881 -6.12 45.31 -18.82
CA VAL A 881 -6.84 45.26 -17.54
C VAL A 881 -7.63 46.53 -17.33
N THR A 882 -8.91 46.38 -16.99
CA THR A 882 -9.80 47.48 -16.60
C THR A 882 -10.35 47.22 -15.20
N SER A 883 -10.25 48.21 -14.31
CA SER A 883 -10.67 48.05 -12.91
C SER A 883 -11.46 49.24 -12.35
N THR A 884 -12.54 48.95 -11.64
CA THR A 884 -13.35 49.97 -10.93
C THR A 884 -12.78 50.38 -9.59
N ASP A 885 -11.67 49.78 -9.13
CA ASP A 885 -10.96 50.15 -7.91
C ASP A 885 -9.45 49.98 -8.09
N THR A 886 -8.93 48.74 -8.00
CA THR A 886 -7.48 48.47 -8.02
C THR A 886 -7.10 47.39 -9.04
N ALA A 887 -5.95 47.56 -9.72
CA ALA A 887 -5.41 46.58 -10.66
C ALA A 887 -3.88 46.51 -10.66
N VAL A 888 -3.32 45.29 -10.59
CA VAL A 888 -1.86 45.08 -10.65
C VAL A 888 -1.46 43.91 -11.55
N GLY A 889 -0.36 44.05 -12.29
CA GLY A 889 0.20 43.01 -13.16
C GLY A 889 -0.65 42.75 -14.39
N ALA A 890 -0.60 43.57 -15.46
CA ALA A 890 -1.47 43.35 -16.63
C ALA A 890 -1.14 42.06 -17.39
N VAL A 891 0.10 41.58 -17.33
CA VAL A 891 0.49 40.27 -17.87
C VAL A 891 0.56 39.22 -16.75
N VAL A 892 1.43 39.37 -15.76
CA VAL A 892 1.62 38.43 -14.64
C VAL A 892 1.29 39.09 -13.32
N GLY A 893 0.43 38.45 -12.52
CA GLY A 893 0.24 38.77 -11.09
C GLY A 893 0.62 37.55 -10.25
N ALA A 894 1.72 37.64 -9.53
CA ALA A 894 2.39 36.53 -8.86
C ALA A 894 2.37 36.72 -7.33
N LEU A 895 1.45 36.03 -6.65
CA LEU A 895 1.26 36.10 -5.19
C LEU A 895 2.05 35.00 -4.51
N SER A 896 3.07 35.34 -3.71
CA SER A 896 4.00 34.37 -3.11
C SER A 896 4.56 33.36 -4.14
N SER A 897 4.81 33.83 -5.36
CA SER A 897 5.08 33.02 -6.55
C SER A 897 6.32 33.57 -7.26
N GLY A 898 7.32 32.72 -7.50
CA GLY A 898 8.52 33.11 -8.24
C GLY A 898 8.23 33.33 -9.73
N VAL A 899 8.89 34.32 -10.34
CA VAL A 899 8.71 34.66 -11.75
C VAL A 899 10.09 34.70 -12.43
N SER A 900 10.29 33.93 -13.50
CA SER A 900 11.49 33.99 -14.35
C SER A 900 11.05 34.26 -15.80
N ILE A 901 11.52 35.38 -16.36
CA ILE A 901 11.15 35.87 -17.70
C ILE A 901 12.42 36.00 -18.54
N GLN A 902 12.50 35.28 -19.65
CA GLN A 902 13.72 35.20 -20.47
C GLN A 902 13.38 35.37 -21.95
N ASN A 903 14.23 36.07 -22.70
CA ASN A 903 14.18 36.16 -24.17
C ASN A 903 12.80 36.62 -24.73
N SER A 904 12.02 37.40 -23.98
CA SER A 904 10.58 37.61 -24.21
C SER A 904 10.24 39.07 -24.49
N ALA A 905 9.11 39.32 -25.16
CA ALA A 905 8.71 40.66 -25.61
C ALA A 905 7.31 41.05 -25.11
N PHE A 906 7.19 42.25 -24.56
CA PHE A 906 5.97 42.77 -23.95
C PHE A 906 5.66 44.16 -24.52
N THR A 907 4.66 44.25 -25.39
CA THR A 907 4.37 45.44 -26.20
C THR A 907 2.94 45.95 -25.99
N SER A 908 2.81 47.23 -25.63
CA SER A 908 1.52 47.94 -25.53
C SER A 908 0.47 47.28 -24.61
N ASN A 909 0.89 46.52 -23.60
CA ASN A 909 0.02 45.99 -22.55
C ASN A 909 -0.43 47.15 -21.64
N SER A 910 -1.65 47.08 -21.11
CA SER A 910 -2.30 48.22 -20.46
C SER A 910 -3.07 47.90 -19.19
N ILE A 911 -2.99 48.81 -18.21
CA ILE A 911 -3.86 48.87 -17.04
C ILE A 911 -4.59 50.21 -17.02
N GLU A 912 -5.89 50.17 -16.74
CA GLU A 912 -6.73 51.29 -16.38
C GLU A 912 -7.48 50.94 -15.09
N ALA A 913 -7.26 51.70 -14.01
CA ALA A 913 -7.93 51.52 -12.72
C ALA A 913 -8.37 52.85 -12.13
N VAL A 914 -9.47 52.88 -11.36
CA VAL A 914 -9.96 54.13 -10.74
C VAL A 914 -9.04 54.62 -9.62
N ASN A 915 -8.64 53.75 -8.69
CA ASN A 915 -7.83 54.10 -7.52
C ASN A 915 -6.34 53.75 -7.72
N SER A 916 -5.99 52.47 -7.67
CA SER A 916 -4.59 52.03 -7.58
C SER A 916 -4.21 51.13 -8.76
N ALA A 917 -3.10 51.46 -9.42
CA ALA A 917 -2.64 50.73 -10.61
C ALA A 917 -1.13 50.44 -10.52
N GLY A 918 -0.66 49.30 -11.02
CA GLY A 918 0.78 49.06 -11.06
C GLY A 918 1.26 47.83 -11.81
N GLY A 919 2.46 47.94 -12.40
CA GLY A 919 3.10 46.89 -13.18
C GLY A 919 2.30 46.45 -14.40
N SER A 920 2.40 47.16 -15.53
CA SER A 920 1.72 46.73 -16.76
C SER A 920 2.16 45.34 -17.26
N ILE A 921 3.35 44.87 -16.86
CA ILE A 921 3.82 43.52 -17.12
C ILE A 921 3.69 42.67 -15.86
N VAL A 922 4.50 42.93 -14.82
CA VAL A 922 4.60 42.08 -13.63
C VAL A 922 4.15 42.82 -12.38
N TYR A 923 3.28 42.17 -11.60
CA TYR A 923 3.18 42.35 -10.16
C TYR A 923 3.72 41.10 -9.46
N VAL A 924 4.62 41.26 -8.50
CA VAL A 924 5.19 40.16 -7.71
C VAL A 924 5.18 40.48 -6.22
N GLU A 925 4.70 39.54 -5.41
CA GLU A 925 4.61 39.65 -3.95
C GLU A 925 5.39 38.54 -3.23
N THR A 926 6.22 38.95 -2.26
CA THR A 926 6.95 38.09 -1.29
C THR A 926 7.72 36.90 -1.91
N ALA A 927 8.31 37.10 -3.08
CA ALA A 927 8.96 36.05 -3.88
C ALA A 927 10.26 36.57 -4.55
N ALA A 928 10.56 36.07 -5.75
CA ALA A 928 11.65 36.55 -6.58
C ALA A 928 11.15 36.81 -8.02
N LEU A 929 11.72 37.83 -8.67
CA LEU A 929 11.56 38.13 -10.08
C LEU A 929 12.93 38.16 -10.75
N GLU A 930 13.13 37.29 -11.72
CA GLU A 930 14.28 37.26 -12.61
C GLU A 930 13.82 37.67 -14.01
N MET A 931 14.52 38.62 -14.64
CA MET A 931 14.24 39.04 -16.01
C MET A 931 15.53 39.14 -16.82
N SER A 932 15.63 38.37 -17.92
CA SER A 932 16.79 38.35 -18.80
C SER A 932 16.43 38.54 -20.28
N ASN A 933 17.32 39.18 -21.04
CA ASN A 933 17.27 39.26 -22.52
C ASN A 933 15.92 39.73 -23.11
N SER A 934 15.14 40.53 -22.36
CA SER A 934 13.73 40.79 -22.66
C SER A 934 13.45 42.25 -23.03
N LYS A 935 12.39 42.49 -23.82
CA LYS A 935 12.01 43.82 -24.33
C LYS A 935 10.62 44.22 -23.84
N ILE A 936 10.50 45.42 -23.28
CA ILE A 936 9.34 45.93 -22.57
C ILE A 936 9.02 47.32 -23.13
N ASN A 937 8.14 47.34 -24.14
CA ASN A 937 7.95 48.46 -25.05
C ASN A 937 6.54 49.07 -24.97
N SER A 938 6.47 50.39 -24.77
CA SER A 938 5.24 51.19 -24.92
C SER A 938 4.05 50.75 -24.04
N ASN A 939 4.31 50.07 -22.92
CA ASN A 939 3.25 49.60 -22.03
C ASN A 939 2.75 50.74 -21.12
N LYS A 940 1.48 50.68 -20.69
CA LYS A 940 0.77 51.82 -20.09
C LYS A 940 0.08 51.44 -18.78
N VAL A 941 0.18 52.30 -17.76
CA VAL A 941 -0.56 52.15 -16.49
C VAL A 941 -1.28 53.47 -16.17
N SER A 942 -2.59 53.41 -15.91
CA SER A 942 -3.43 54.59 -15.64
C SER A 942 -4.24 54.41 -14.35
N GLY A 943 -4.30 55.44 -13.51
CA GLY A 943 -5.16 55.48 -12.31
C GLY A 943 -4.86 56.66 -11.39
N LYS A 944 -5.39 56.68 -10.16
CA LYS A 944 -5.14 57.78 -9.20
C LYS A 944 -3.74 57.69 -8.57
N TYR A 945 -3.38 56.51 -8.08
CA TYR A 945 -2.06 56.21 -7.53
C TYR A 945 -1.43 55.11 -8.37
N VAL A 946 -0.23 55.36 -8.92
CA VAL A 946 0.38 54.48 -9.92
C VAL A 946 1.81 54.07 -9.55
N TYR A 947 2.08 52.77 -9.61
CA TYR A 947 3.31 52.14 -9.11
C TYR A 947 3.94 51.23 -10.18
N GLY A 948 5.04 51.64 -10.80
CA GLY A 948 5.77 50.82 -11.77
C GLY A 948 5.08 50.79 -13.15
N GLY A 949 5.62 51.51 -14.13
CA GLY A 949 5.07 51.54 -15.49
C GLY A 949 5.11 50.18 -16.20
N ALA A 950 6.02 49.28 -15.80
CA ALA A 950 6.13 47.90 -16.27
C ALA A 950 6.16 46.86 -15.13
N ILE A 951 6.90 47.12 -14.05
CA ILE A 951 7.10 46.17 -12.93
C ILE A 951 6.75 46.83 -11.60
N TYR A 952 5.89 46.17 -10.82
CA TYR A 952 5.67 46.46 -9.40
C TYR A 952 6.14 45.25 -8.57
N SER A 953 7.22 45.45 -7.82
CA SER A 953 7.79 44.48 -6.88
C SER A 953 7.45 44.85 -5.43
N TYR A 954 6.86 43.91 -4.68
CA TYR A 954 6.49 44.09 -3.28
C TYR A 954 7.10 42.98 -2.41
N LYS A 955 8.04 43.34 -1.54
CA LYS A 955 8.78 42.39 -0.67
C LYS A 955 9.48 41.26 -1.44
N ALA A 956 9.90 41.51 -2.68
CA ALA A 956 10.44 40.50 -3.58
C ALA A 956 11.83 40.88 -4.10
N VAL A 957 12.75 39.91 -4.13
CA VAL A 957 14.08 40.09 -4.72
C VAL A 957 13.92 40.21 -6.24
N THR A 958 14.56 41.20 -6.86
CA THR A 958 14.36 41.51 -8.28
C THR A 958 15.70 41.61 -8.98
N ASP A 959 15.98 40.74 -9.94
CA ASP A 959 17.17 40.79 -10.81
C ASP A 959 16.74 41.04 -12.27
N ILE A 960 17.35 42.05 -12.90
CA ILE A 960 17.09 42.48 -14.27
C ILE A 960 18.42 42.53 -15.01
N ASN A 961 18.56 41.73 -16.05
CA ASN A 961 19.80 41.51 -16.76
C ASN A 961 19.58 41.64 -18.29
N ASN A 962 20.44 42.38 -18.99
CA ASN A 962 20.45 42.45 -20.46
C ASN A 962 19.06 42.75 -21.08
N SER A 963 18.26 43.64 -20.46
CA SER A 963 16.85 43.86 -20.82
C SER A 963 16.54 45.33 -21.12
N GLU A 964 15.55 45.58 -21.97
CA GLU A 964 15.22 46.90 -22.52
C GLU A 964 13.80 47.34 -22.10
N PHE A 965 13.71 48.46 -21.39
CA PHE A 965 12.47 49.13 -20.99
C PHE A 965 12.35 50.44 -21.78
N ASN A 966 11.55 50.45 -22.84
CA ASN A 966 11.43 51.58 -23.76
C ASN A 966 10.01 52.17 -23.77
N ALA A 967 9.89 53.49 -23.59
CA ALA A 967 8.64 54.25 -23.76
C ALA A 967 7.45 53.81 -22.87
N ASN A 968 7.70 53.13 -21.73
CA ASN A 968 6.63 52.76 -20.81
C ASN A 968 6.09 54.02 -20.09
N THR A 969 4.77 54.09 -19.92
CA THR A 969 4.07 55.32 -19.54
C THR A 969 3.16 55.13 -18.33
N ILE A 970 3.37 55.94 -17.29
CA ILE A 970 2.42 56.15 -16.19
C ILE A 970 1.54 57.37 -16.49
N ASN A 971 0.23 57.22 -16.34
CA ASN A 971 -0.77 58.29 -16.30
C ASN A 971 -1.46 58.30 -14.92
N ALA A 972 -0.93 59.06 -13.97
CA ALA A 972 -1.48 59.22 -12.63
C ALA A 972 -2.37 60.48 -12.52
N SER A 973 -3.57 60.37 -11.94
CA SER A 973 -4.42 61.53 -11.63
C SER A 973 -4.16 62.15 -10.25
N ALA A 974 -3.33 61.51 -9.41
CA ALA A 974 -2.73 62.11 -8.22
C ALA A 974 -1.20 61.86 -8.18
N ASN A 975 -0.73 60.64 -7.87
CA ASN A 975 0.70 60.33 -7.69
C ASN A 975 1.19 59.17 -8.57
N GLY A 976 2.41 59.28 -9.12
CA GLY A 976 3.05 58.23 -9.93
C GLY A 976 4.50 57.95 -9.51
N TYR A 977 4.89 56.68 -9.44
CA TYR A 977 6.23 56.28 -8.97
C TYR A 977 6.84 55.19 -9.87
N GLY A 978 8.05 55.42 -10.39
CA GLY A 978 8.83 54.43 -11.16
C GLY A 978 8.27 54.19 -12.57
N GLY A 979 8.66 55.02 -13.54
CA GLY A 979 8.13 54.95 -14.92
C GLY A 979 8.40 53.64 -15.66
N ALA A 980 9.33 52.80 -15.17
CA ALA A 980 9.49 51.41 -15.56
C ALA A 980 9.30 50.44 -14.37
N LEU A 981 10.03 50.65 -13.26
CA LEU A 981 10.03 49.75 -12.11
C LEU A 981 9.76 50.50 -10.80
N TYR A 982 8.93 49.90 -9.94
CA TYR A 982 8.70 50.30 -8.57
C TYR A 982 8.94 49.11 -7.62
N SER A 983 9.85 49.26 -6.65
CA SER A 983 10.13 48.26 -5.61
C SER A 983 9.92 48.81 -4.20
N LEU A 984 9.13 48.10 -3.39
CA LEU A 984 8.81 48.50 -2.01
C LEU A 984 9.66 47.82 -0.94
N SER A 985 10.31 46.70 -1.25
CA SER A 985 11.20 45.93 -0.34
C SER A 985 11.73 44.68 -1.05
N GLY A 986 12.89 44.19 -0.62
CA GLY A 986 13.64 43.13 -1.32
C GLY A 986 14.66 43.76 -2.28
N ASN A 987 15.87 43.18 -2.35
CA ASN A 987 16.98 43.79 -3.06
C ASN A 987 16.72 43.87 -4.57
N VAL A 988 17.18 44.94 -5.20
CA VAL A 988 17.06 45.16 -6.65
C VAL A 988 18.44 45.14 -7.29
N THR A 989 18.64 44.23 -8.24
CA THR A 989 19.84 44.14 -9.07
C THR A 989 19.47 44.50 -10.51
N VAL A 990 20.26 45.37 -11.13
CA VAL A 990 20.12 45.74 -12.54
C VAL A 990 21.47 45.69 -13.22
N THR A 991 21.60 44.90 -14.28
CA THR A 991 22.86 44.73 -15.03
C THR A 991 22.61 44.78 -16.54
N ARG A 992 23.53 45.41 -17.29
CA ARG A 992 23.54 45.41 -18.77
C ARG A 992 22.22 45.86 -19.42
N SER A 993 21.42 46.68 -18.73
CA SER A 993 20.01 46.93 -19.10
C SER A 993 19.78 48.38 -19.50
N LYS A 994 18.80 48.61 -20.37
CA LYS A 994 18.48 49.94 -20.92
C LYS A 994 17.08 50.39 -20.49
N PHE A 995 17.00 51.60 -19.95
CA PHE A 995 15.78 52.30 -19.59
C PHE A 995 15.70 53.57 -20.43
N ASN A 996 14.85 53.59 -21.46
CA ASN A 996 14.77 54.65 -22.44
C ASN A 996 13.36 55.24 -22.55
N ASN A 997 13.21 56.56 -22.64
CA ASN A 997 11.93 57.26 -22.88
C ASN A 997 10.80 56.93 -21.87
N ASN A 998 11.09 56.30 -20.72
CA ASN A 998 10.03 55.95 -19.77
C ASN A 998 9.51 57.23 -19.10
N THR A 999 8.20 57.37 -19.03
CA THR A 999 7.55 58.66 -18.76
C THR A 999 6.52 58.54 -17.64
N ILE A 1000 6.61 59.43 -16.64
CA ILE A 1000 5.54 59.66 -15.68
C ILE A 1000 4.81 60.95 -16.04
N LYS A 1001 3.49 60.84 -16.25
CA LYS A 1001 2.55 61.97 -16.25
C LYS A 1001 1.74 61.86 -14.98
N SER A 1002 1.86 62.84 -14.09
CA SER A 1002 1.21 62.86 -12.79
C SER A 1002 0.67 64.25 -12.49
N LYS A 1003 -0.40 64.36 -11.72
CA LYS A 1003 -0.93 65.68 -11.34
C LYS A 1003 -0.12 66.29 -10.19
N ASP A 1004 0.02 65.53 -9.10
CA ASP A 1004 0.56 66.01 -7.84
C ASP A 1004 2.03 65.56 -7.72
N ILE A 1005 2.32 64.38 -7.16
CA ILE A 1005 3.70 63.89 -6.96
C ILE A 1005 4.15 62.98 -8.10
N ALA A 1006 5.41 63.10 -8.52
CA ALA A 1006 6.10 62.05 -9.26
C ALA A 1006 7.55 61.85 -8.81
N LEU A 1007 8.03 60.60 -8.85
CA LEU A 1007 9.40 60.22 -8.53
C LEU A 1007 9.86 59.07 -9.43
N ALA A 1008 11.14 59.09 -9.83
CA ALA A 1008 11.79 58.09 -10.69
C ALA A 1008 11.17 57.90 -12.08
N GLY A 1009 11.66 58.61 -13.10
CA GLY A 1009 11.23 58.39 -14.50
C GLY A 1009 11.50 56.97 -15.01
N ALA A 1010 12.45 56.23 -14.41
CA ALA A 1010 12.66 54.80 -14.65
C ALA A 1010 12.48 53.92 -13.40
N ILE A 1011 13.34 54.06 -12.37
CA ILE A 1011 13.43 53.10 -11.25
C ILE A 1011 13.18 53.76 -9.90
N TYR A 1012 12.07 53.41 -9.27
CA TYR A 1012 11.75 53.76 -7.89
C TYR A 1012 12.02 52.58 -6.95
N THR A 1013 12.68 52.81 -5.81
CA THR A 1013 13.03 51.73 -4.87
C THR A 1013 13.12 52.21 -3.40
N TYR A 1014 12.74 51.32 -2.48
CA TYR A 1014 12.88 51.47 -1.02
C TYR A 1014 13.95 50.56 -0.40
N SER A 1015 14.75 49.87 -1.22
CA SER A 1015 15.64 48.78 -0.76
C SER A 1015 17.08 48.91 -1.29
N THR A 1016 18.00 48.13 -0.72
CA THR A 1016 19.37 47.99 -1.20
C THR A 1016 19.37 47.65 -2.70
N THR A 1017 19.90 48.58 -3.50
CA THR A 1017 19.77 48.57 -4.96
C THR A 1017 21.14 48.68 -5.62
N THR A 1018 21.47 47.70 -6.47
CA THR A 1018 22.74 47.60 -7.19
C THR A 1018 22.49 47.69 -8.69
N ILE A 1019 23.11 48.67 -9.34
CA ILE A 1019 22.99 48.94 -10.77
C ILE A 1019 24.40 48.97 -11.38
N SER A 1020 24.60 48.22 -12.46
CA SER A 1020 25.86 48.30 -13.21
C SER A 1020 25.71 48.12 -14.71
N ASN A 1021 26.66 48.65 -15.49
CA ASN A 1021 26.75 48.42 -16.94
C ASN A 1021 25.46 48.80 -17.71
N SER A 1022 24.66 49.73 -17.19
CA SER A 1022 23.28 49.99 -17.64
C SER A 1022 23.09 51.43 -18.17
N SER A 1023 22.09 51.68 -19.01
CA SER A 1023 21.84 53.00 -19.60
C SER A 1023 20.46 53.55 -19.25
N PHE A 1024 20.43 54.79 -18.76
CA PHE A 1024 19.21 55.56 -18.48
C PHE A 1024 19.19 56.77 -19.42
N GLU A 1025 18.32 56.73 -20.43
CA GLU A 1025 18.26 57.69 -21.52
C GLU A 1025 16.85 58.29 -21.63
N ASN A 1026 16.72 59.63 -21.71
CA ASN A 1026 15.46 60.32 -22.00
C ASN A 1026 14.27 60.01 -21.04
N ASN A 1027 14.51 59.50 -19.83
CA ASN A 1027 13.41 59.20 -18.89
C ASN A 1027 12.90 60.50 -18.25
N ASN A 1028 11.57 60.66 -18.18
CA ASN A 1028 10.94 61.97 -18.05
C ASN A 1028 9.83 62.00 -17.00
N ILE A 1029 9.86 63.01 -16.13
CA ILE A 1029 8.80 63.32 -15.17
C ILE A 1029 8.08 64.62 -15.57
N ASN A 1030 6.78 64.50 -15.86
CA ASN A 1030 5.85 65.61 -16.00
C ASN A 1030 4.85 65.59 -14.83
N ALA A 1031 5.12 66.39 -13.80
CA ALA A 1031 4.31 66.53 -12.60
C ALA A 1031 4.58 67.87 -11.89
N THR A 1032 3.72 68.27 -10.93
CA THR A 1032 3.90 69.52 -10.18
C THR A 1032 4.91 69.42 -9.04
N SER A 1033 5.41 68.22 -8.68
CA SER A 1033 6.38 68.07 -7.58
C SER A 1033 7.30 66.84 -7.66
N LEU A 1034 8.57 67.13 -7.34
CA LEU A 1034 9.70 66.22 -7.05
C LEU A 1034 10.48 65.62 -8.24
N GLY A 1035 11.52 64.85 -7.89
CA GLY A 1035 12.73 64.60 -8.70
C GLY A 1035 13.08 63.14 -8.98
N GLY A 1036 14.31 62.90 -9.43
CA GLY A 1036 14.79 61.59 -9.86
C GLY A 1036 14.37 61.29 -11.29
N GLY A 1037 14.86 62.04 -12.28
CA GLY A 1037 14.45 61.84 -13.68
C GLY A 1037 14.75 60.44 -14.22
N ALA A 1038 15.80 59.77 -13.72
CA ALA A 1038 15.99 58.32 -13.91
C ALA A 1038 15.63 57.51 -12.65
N ILE A 1039 16.26 57.81 -11.50
CA ILE A 1039 16.22 56.96 -10.30
C ILE A 1039 15.80 57.76 -9.07
N ALA A 1040 14.95 57.17 -8.23
CA ALA A 1040 14.77 57.59 -6.84
C ALA A 1040 14.90 56.37 -5.90
N ASN A 1041 15.86 56.42 -4.97
CA ASN A 1041 16.10 55.33 -4.02
C ASN A 1041 16.08 55.79 -2.56
N MET A 1042 15.27 55.13 -1.74
CA MET A 1042 15.11 55.44 -0.31
C MET A 1042 15.88 54.45 0.60
N GLY A 1043 16.50 53.40 0.04
CA GLY A 1043 17.45 52.51 0.70
C GLY A 1043 18.89 52.75 0.23
N ASP A 1044 19.82 51.83 0.50
CA ASP A 1044 21.21 51.92 0.03
C ASP A 1044 21.31 51.81 -1.49
N LEU A 1045 22.21 52.59 -2.11
CA LEU A 1045 22.41 52.61 -3.55
C LEU A 1045 23.86 52.29 -3.93
N THR A 1046 24.06 51.43 -4.92
CA THR A 1046 25.33 51.28 -5.64
C THR A 1046 25.09 51.37 -7.14
N VAL A 1047 25.66 52.38 -7.81
CA VAL A 1047 25.64 52.54 -9.27
C VAL A 1047 27.06 52.66 -9.79
N THR A 1048 27.43 51.83 -10.78
CA THR A 1048 28.76 51.86 -11.42
C THR A 1048 28.68 51.60 -12.93
N GLN A 1049 29.63 52.11 -13.71
CA GLN A 1049 29.70 51.87 -15.17
C GLN A 1049 28.37 52.11 -15.89
N THR A 1050 27.59 53.10 -15.46
CA THR A 1050 26.22 53.37 -15.90
C THR A 1050 26.15 54.72 -16.61
N ASN A 1051 25.36 54.79 -17.69
CA ASN A 1051 25.10 56.01 -18.45
C ASN A 1051 23.82 56.70 -17.95
N PHE A 1052 23.87 58.02 -17.71
CA PHE A 1052 22.70 58.88 -17.47
C PHE A 1052 22.70 60.01 -18.49
N ILE A 1053 21.73 60.01 -19.41
CA ILE A 1053 21.68 60.92 -20.56
C ILE A 1053 20.25 61.48 -20.70
N ASP A 1054 20.12 62.80 -20.77
CA ASP A 1054 18.88 63.54 -21.10
C ASP A 1054 17.63 63.14 -20.29
N ASN A 1055 17.82 62.64 -19.07
CA ASN A 1055 16.74 62.39 -18.12
C ASN A 1055 16.29 63.70 -17.47
N TYR A 1056 14.99 63.86 -17.19
CA TYR A 1056 14.41 65.13 -16.77
C TYR A 1056 13.45 65.00 -15.58
N ALA A 1057 13.57 65.95 -14.64
CA ALA A 1057 12.55 66.25 -13.63
C ALA A 1057 12.48 67.78 -13.41
N TYR A 1058 11.36 68.27 -12.86
CA TYR A 1058 11.07 69.71 -12.87
C TYR A 1058 11.90 70.55 -11.87
N ASN A 1059 12.30 69.97 -10.72
CA ASN A 1059 12.97 70.73 -9.64
C ASN A 1059 14.49 70.47 -9.56
N ALA A 1060 14.88 69.24 -9.21
CA ALA A 1060 16.27 68.83 -9.01
C ALA A 1060 16.40 67.29 -9.08
N GLY A 1061 17.62 66.79 -9.28
CA GLY A 1061 17.86 65.34 -9.35
C GLY A 1061 17.46 64.72 -10.69
N ASN A 1062 17.78 65.37 -11.81
CA ASN A 1062 17.46 64.90 -13.16
C ASN A 1062 17.97 63.48 -13.46
N ALA A 1063 19.05 63.04 -12.83
CA ALA A 1063 19.47 61.64 -12.85
C ALA A 1063 18.99 60.89 -11.59
N ILE A 1064 19.47 61.26 -10.40
CA ILE A 1064 19.27 60.47 -9.17
C ILE A 1064 18.80 61.34 -7.98
N THR A 1065 17.88 60.79 -7.19
CA THR A 1065 17.42 61.33 -5.90
C THR A 1065 17.49 60.26 -4.81
N THR A 1066 17.96 60.60 -3.61
CA THR A 1066 17.91 59.70 -2.43
C THR A 1066 17.44 60.40 -1.15
N THR A 1067 17.36 59.66 -0.04
CA THR A 1067 17.25 60.21 1.32
C THR A 1067 18.63 60.34 1.98
N THR A 1068 18.77 61.27 2.93
CA THR A 1068 20.05 61.69 3.51
C THR A 1068 20.59 60.78 4.64
N THR A 1069 20.22 59.49 4.63
CA THR A 1069 20.62 58.51 5.67
C THR A 1069 21.08 57.16 5.12
N ALA A 1070 21.11 56.98 3.80
CA ALA A 1070 21.47 55.72 3.15
C ALA A 1070 22.96 55.68 2.73
N ILE A 1071 23.53 54.49 2.66
CA ILE A 1071 24.89 54.28 2.13
C ILE A 1071 24.80 54.29 0.61
N ASN A 1072 25.36 55.33 -0.02
CA ASN A 1072 25.26 55.58 -1.45
C ASN A 1072 26.64 55.63 -2.12
N SER A 1073 26.82 54.86 -3.19
CA SER A 1073 28.00 54.86 -4.05
C SER A 1073 27.57 55.05 -5.51
N ILE A 1074 28.00 56.15 -6.14
CA ILE A 1074 27.62 56.53 -7.51
C ILE A 1074 28.84 56.84 -8.40
N ASN A 1075 29.98 56.24 -8.08
CA ASN A 1075 31.26 56.46 -8.76
C ASN A 1075 31.38 55.70 -10.09
N ASN A 1076 32.27 56.17 -10.97
CA ASN A 1076 32.59 55.58 -12.27
C ASN A 1076 31.39 55.48 -13.22
N ASN A 1077 30.51 56.49 -13.23
CA ASN A 1077 29.36 56.61 -14.11
C ASN A 1077 29.56 57.76 -15.14
N TYR A 1078 28.83 57.72 -16.25
CA TYR A 1078 28.78 58.78 -17.25
C TYR A 1078 27.47 59.57 -17.11
N TRP A 1079 27.54 60.90 -17.19
CA TRP A 1079 26.43 61.79 -16.80
C TRP A 1079 25.99 62.73 -17.94
N GLY A 1080 26.04 62.25 -19.19
CA GLY A 1080 25.60 62.98 -20.39
C GLY A 1080 26.54 64.08 -20.87
N SER A 1081 27.49 64.51 -20.03
CA SER A 1081 28.48 65.55 -20.31
C SER A 1081 29.85 65.14 -19.76
N SER A 1082 30.91 65.64 -20.39
CA SER A 1082 32.29 65.58 -19.87
C SER A 1082 32.53 66.55 -18.69
N SER A 1083 31.61 67.51 -18.50
CA SER A 1083 31.57 68.51 -17.42
C SER A 1083 30.14 68.60 -16.83
N PRO A 1084 29.72 67.65 -15.98
CA PRO A 1084 28.35 67.58 -15.45
C PRO A 1084 28.04 68.59 -14.34
N THR A 1085 26.84 69.18 -14.37
CA THR A 1085 26.34 70.11 -13.33
C THR A 1085 25.61 69.33 -12.22
N TRP A 1086 26.32 69.04 -11.13
CA TRP A 1086 25.83 68.13 -10.07
C TRP A 1086 24.50 68.55 -9.42
N SER A 1087 24.27 69.86 -9.19
CA SER A 1087 23.03 70.39 -8.61
C SER A 1087 21.77 70.07 -9.42
N ASN A 1088 21.93 69.89 -10.73
CA ASN A 1088 20.82 69.61 -11.62
C ASN A 1088 20.57 68.10 -11.70
N LEU A 1089 21.66 67.32 -11.70
CA LEU A 1089 21.63 65.86 -11.88
C LEU A 1089 21.32 65.08 -10.59
N LEU A 1090 21.69 65.61 -9.42
CA LEU A 1090 21.64 64.92 -8.13
C LEU A 1090 20.81 65.71 -7.12
N TYR A 1091 20.04 65.02 -6.29
CA TYR A 1091 19.36 65.60 -5.12
C TYR A 1091 19.56 64.72 -3.89
N SER A 1092 19.88 65.35 -2.75
CA SER A 1092 20.22 64.69 -1.47
C SER A 1092 21.39 63.68 -1.56
N LEU A 1093 22.29 63.88 -2.52
CA LEU A 1093 23.52 63.12 -2.74
C LEU A 1093 24.72 64.06 -2.83
N ALA A 1094 25.88 63.59 -2.40
CA ALA A 1094 27.16 64.23 -2.74
C ALA A 1094 27.54 63.94 -4.21
N ALA A 1095 28.37 64.80 -4.80
CA ALA A 1095 28.97 64.53 -6.10
C ALA A 1095 29.91 63.30 -6.03
N PRO A 1096 29.99 62.47 -7.10
CA PRO A 1096 30.88 61.32 -7.13
C PRO A 1096 32.35 61.73 -7.09
N THR A 1097 33.20 60.95 -6.41
CA THR A 1097 34.65 61.19 -6.36
C THR A 1097 35.36 60.78 -7.66
N SER A 1098 34.71 59.98 -8.51
CA SER A 1098 35.17 59.67 -9.87
C SER A 1098 33.99 59.47 -10.83
N TYR A 1099 34.14 59.93 -12.07
CA TYR A 1099 33.14 59.78 -13.13
C TYR A 1099 33.81 59.62 -14.51
N SER A 1100 33.10 59.02 -15.47
CA SER A 1100 33.59 58.90 -16.85
C SER A 1100 33.31 60.18 -17.63
N LYS A 1101 34.26 60.58 -18.49
CA LYS A 1101 34.08 61.68 -19.45
C LYS A 1101 33.50 61.22 -20.80
N THR A 1102 33.44 59.91 -21.03
CA THR A 1102 32.92 59.29 -22.26
C THR A 1102 31.75 58.37 -21.95
N LYS A 1103 30.79 58.28 -22.89
CA LYS A 1103 29.69 57.32 -22.83
C LYS A 1103 30.25 55.88 -22.86
N PHE A 1104 29.73 55.01 -22.01
CA PHE A 1104 30.02 53.57 -22.09
C PHE A 1104 29.24 52.94 -23.24
N ASN A 1105 29.90 52.07 -24.01
CA ASN A 1105 29.23 51.16 -24.93
C ASN A 1105 28.59 50.02 -24.13
N MET A 1106 27.32 49.72 -24.42
CA MET A 1106 26.45 48.80 -23.66
C MET A 1106 25.54 48.04 -24.63
#